data_AF-A0A7R8UID1-F1
#
_entry.id   AF-A0A7R8UID1-F1
#
_cell.length_a   1.000
_cell.length_b   1.000
_cell.length_c   1.000
_cell.angle_alpha   90.00
_cell.angle_beta   90.00
_cell.angle_gamma   90.00
#
_symmetry.space_group_name_H-M   'P 1'
#
loop_
_entity.id
_entity.type
_entity.pdbx_description
1 polymer ?
#
loop_
_entity_poly.entity_id
_entity_poly.type
_entity_poly.pdbx_seq_one_letter_code
_entity_poly.pdbx_strand_id
1 'polypeptide(L)'
;MANITAAVIANRNKKHFLGIPAPLGYVAGVGRGATGFTTRSDIGPARDANDVSDDRHAPPAAKRKKKEEEEEDDEDLNDSNYDEFSGYSGSLFSKDPYDKDDEEADAIYESIDKRMDEKRKEYREKRMKEDLERYRQERPKIQQQFSDLKRNLINVTAEEWINIPEVGDSRNRKQRNPRAEKFTPLPDSVLSRSLGGETTTNLDPRSGLASVVPGVATPGMLTPTGDLDLRKIGQARNTLMNVKLSQVSDSVAGQTVVDPKGYLTDMQSMIPTYGGDINDIKKARLLLKSVRETNPNHPPAWIASARLEEVTGKVQMARNLIMRGCEINPQSEDLWLEAARLQPPDTAKAVIAQAARHIPTSVRIWIKAADLETELKAKRRVFRKALEHIPNSVRLWKAAVELENPEDARILLSRAVECCNTSVELWLALARLETYENARKVLNKARENIPTDKQIWTTAAKLEEANGNIHMVEKIIDRALTSLSANGVEINREQWFQEAIEAEKSNAVHCCRAIIKAVIAIGVEEEDRKQTWIDDAEYCAKENAFECARAVYAFALQEFPSKKSIWLRAAYFEKNHGTRESLEALLQRAVAHCPKSEVLWLMGAKSKWLAGDVPAARGILSLAFQANPNSEDIWLAAVKLESENSEYERARRLLAKARASAPTPRVMMKSARLEWALENLSEALNLLEEAVKVFPDFPKLWMMKGQIEEQQRRLEKAAQTYTQGLKKCPNSIPLWILSSSLEEREGTLTKARSILERGRLKNPKTARLWLEAIRIELRAGLKEIANNLMARALQECPDAGELWAESIFMESKPQRKTKSVDALKKCEHDPHVLLAVSKLFWSEHKMQKCRDWFNRTVKIDPDLGDAWAYFYKFELLHGNEQQQNEVLERCVAAEPKHGEGWCRVSKHIKNWCYKTPEILKAVVKELTIPT
;
A
#
# COMPACT_ATOMS: atom_id res chain seq x y z
N MET A 1 6.02 5.64 -80.17
CA MET A 1 5.07 6.54 -79.48
C MET A 1 4.80 5.92 -78.12
N ALA A 2 5.59 6.26 -77.10
CA ALA A 2 5.49 7.47 -76.28
C ALA A 2 4.52 7.28 -75.10
N ASN A 3 5.04 7.58 -73.90
CA ASN A 3 4.34 7.94 -72.66
C ASN A 3 3.77 6.79 -71.80
N ILE A 4 3.86 6.76 -70.45
CA ILE A 4 4.32 7.70 -69.43
C ILE A 4 4.46 6.93 -68.08
N THR A 5 5.56 7.22 -67.37
CA THR A 5 5.79 7.32 -65.91
C THR A 5 5.26 6.30 -64.88
N ALA A 6 6.21 5.81 -64.06
CA ALA A 6 6.09 5.83 -62.61
C ALA A 6 7.47 6.10 -61.98
N ALA A 7 7.95 7.34 -62.13
CA ALA A 7 9.11 7.85 -61.42
C ALA A 7 8.65 8.60 -60.18
N VAL A 8 8.53 7.93 -59.02
CA VAL A 8 8.64 8.56 -57.70
C VAL A 8 9.10 7.48 -56.71
N ILE A 9 10.37 7.53 -56.31
CA ILE A 9 10.85 7.51 -54.91
C ILE A 9 12.36 7.77 -54.99
N ALA A 10 12.71 9.03 -54.72
CA ALA A 10 14.07 9.49 -54.59
C ALA A 10 14.74 8.84 -53.37
N ASN A 11 15.91 8.23 -53.60
CA ASN A 11 16.81 7.77 -52.55
C ASN A 11 17.41 9.00 -51.84
N ARG A 12 16.87 9.35 -50.66
CA ARG A 12 17.18 10.56 -49.88
C ARG A 12 18.62 10.69 -49.34
N ASN A 13 19.54 9.75 -49.64
CA ASN A 13 20.88 9.71 -49.04
C ASN A 13 22.07 9.80 -50.00
N LYS A 14 21.87 10.01 -51.31
CA LYS A 14 22.96 10.52 -52.17
C LYS A 14 22.88 12.04 -52.19
N LYS A 15 23.89 12.70 -51.62
CA LYS A 15 24.02 14.16 -51.73
C LYS A 15 24.12 14.51 -53.21
N HIS A 16 23.21 15.35 -53.69
CA HIS A 16 22.97 15.65 -55.12
C HIS A 16 24.21 16.16 -55.89
N PHE A 17 25.27 16.58 -55.19
CA PHE A 17 26.53 17.04 -55.80
C PHE A 17 27.53 15.92 -56.10
N LEU A 18 27.41 14.72 -55.51
CA LEU A 18 28.31 13.59 -55.82
C LEU A 18 27.90 12.96 -57.16
N GLY A 19 28.64 13.28 -58.23
CA GLY A 19 28.45 12.75 -59.59
C GLY A 19 28.17 13.81 -60.66
N ILE A 20 28.08 15.09 -60.28
CA ILE A 20 28.01 16.22 -61.21
C ILE A 20 29.44 16.78 -61.36
N PRO A 21 29.95 17.02 -62.59
CA PRO A 21 31.24 17.70 -62.77
C PRO A 21 31.18 19.13 -62.22
N ALA A 22 32.30 19.65 -61.70
CA ALA A 22 32.35 20.99 -61.15
C ALA A 22 31.95 22.04 -62.21
N PRO A 23 31.16 23.08 -61.87
CA PRO A 23 30.81 24.13 -62.81
C PRO A 23 32.07 24.86 -63.29
N LEU A 24 32.19 25.05 -64.61
CA LEU A 24 33.30 25.74 -65.27
C LEU A 24 33.47 27.16 -64.65
N GLY A 25 34.65 27.44 -64.11
CA GLY A 25 34.99 28.73 -63.47
C GLY A 25 34.99 28.74 -61.93
N TYR A 26 34.66 27.64 -61.25
CA TYR A 26 34.76 27.54 -59.78
C TYR A 26 36.20 27.24 -59.33
N VAL A 27 36.82 28.18 -58.60
CA VAL A 27 38.12 27.99 -57.93
C VAL A 27 37.89 27.56 -56.49
N ALA A 28 38.33 26.35 -56.12
CA ALA A 28 38.20 25.84 -54.76
C ALA A 28 39.05 26.68 -53.77
N GLY A 29 38.49 27.05 -52.61
CA GLY A 29 39.13 27.97 -51.66
C GLY A 29 38.55 29.38 -51.73
N VAL A 30 38.82 30.11 -52.82
CA VAL A 30 38.27 31.46 -53.07
C VAL A 30 36.75 31.40 -53.33
N GLY A 31 36.28 30.46 -54.16
CA GLY A 31 34.85 30.23 -54.42
C GLY A 31 34.07 29.68 -53.22
N ARG A 32 34.77 29.22 -52.17
CA ARG A 32 34.19 28.83 -50.86
C ARG A 32 34.14 30.02 -49.88
N GLY A 33 34.78 31.15 -50.20
CA GLY A 33 34.93 32.29 -49.30
C GLY A 33 35.88 32.03 -48.12
N ALA A 34 36.80 31.07 -48.25
CA ALA A 34 37.78 30.73 -47.21
C ALA A 34 39.07 31.53 -47.41
N THR A 35 39.48 32.28 -46.38
CA THR A 35 40.78 32.95 -46.29
C THR A 35 41.63 32.24 -45.22
N GLY A 36 42.94 32.08 -45.48
CA GLY A 36 43.86 31.46 -44.52
C GLY A 36 44.14 32.41 -43.35
N PHE A 37 44.05 31.91 -42.12
CA PHE A 37 44.36 32.69 -40.91
C PHE A 37 45.86 32.65 -40.63
N THR A 38 46.52 33.81 -40.59
CA THR A 38 47.88 33.97 -40.05
C THR A 38 47.79 34.23 -38.54
N THR A 39 48.23 33.29 -37.72
CA THR A 39 48.28 33.50 -36.25
C THR A 39 49.57 32.95 -35.67
N ARG A 40 50.39 33.86 -35.15
CA ARG A 40 51.42 33.78 -34.09
C ARG A 40 52.45 32.63 -34.07
N SER A 41 52.35 31.61 -34.89
CA SER A 41 53.37 30.58 -35.09
C SER A 41 54.56 31.09 -35.92
N ASP A 42 54.36 32.15 -36.70
CA ASP A 42 55.39 32.77 -37.55
C ASP A 42 56.42 33.63 -36.77
N ILE A 43 56.27 33.76 -35.45
CA ILE A 43 57.19 34.50 -34.56
C ILE A 43 57.41 33.65 -33.29
N GLY A 44 58.44 32.80 -33.26
CA GLY A 44 58.84 32.06 -32.04
C GLY A 44 59.49 32.97 -30.98
N PRO A 45 60.11 32.44 -29.89
CA PRO A 45 59.83 31.19 -29.16
C PRO A 45 59.73 31.40 -27.62
N ALA A 46 59.01 30.51 -26.91
CA ALA A 46 59.31 30.07 -25.53
C ALA A 46 58.40 28.88 -25.17
N ARG A 47 58.91 27.66 -25.40
CA ARG A 47 58.39 26.44 -24.76
C ARG A 47 59.21 26.19 -23.50
N ASP A 48 58.53 25.84 -22.41
CA ASP A 48 59.14 25.16 -21.27
C ASP A 48 58.58 23.74 -21.17
N ALA A 49 59.43 22.81 -20.77
CA ALA A 49 59.35 21.39 -21.07
C ALA A 49 58.52 20.61 -20.04
N ASN A 50 57.45 19.92 -20.47
CA ASN A 50 56.93 18.66 -19.88
C ASN A 50 55.60 18.22 -20.53
N ASP A 51 55.59 17.94 -21.84
CA ASP A 51 54.50 17.15 -22.43
C ASP A 51 55.07 16.05 -23.33
N VAL A 52 54.76 14.81 -22.98
CA VAL A 52 55.30 13.58 -23.57
C VAL A 52 54.32 13.08 -24.63
N SER A 53 54.82 12.88 -25.86
CA SER A 53 54.08 12.31 -26.99
C SER A 53 53.92 10.78 -26.86
N ASP A 54 52.69 10.30 -27.03
CA ASP A 54 52.35 8.86 -27.10
C ASP A 54 52.13 8.46 -28.57
N ASP A 55 53.20 7.92 -29.17
CA ASP A 55 53.26 7.36 -30.53
C ASP A 55 52.53 6.02 -30.65
N ARG A 56 51.21 6.04 -30.88
CA ARG A 56 50.46 4.79 -31.09
C ARG A 56 49.50 4.72 -32.27
N HIS A 57 49.58 5.61 -33.27
CA HIS A 57 48.78 5.46 -34.50
C HIS A 57 49.62 5.52 -35.77
N ALA A 58 49.62 4.41 -36.51
CA ALA A 58 50.13 4.34 -37.88
C ALA A 58 49.17 5.10 -38.83
N PRO A 59 49.68 5.99 -39.71
CA PRO A 59 48.85 6.65 -40.72
C PRO A 59 48.52 5.71 -41.90
N PRO A 60 47.33 5.86 -42.51
CA PRO A 60 46.86 5.01 -43.61
C PRO A 60 47.54 5.33 -44.96
N ALA A 61 47.72 4.28 -45.75
CA ALA A 61 48.34 4.28 -47.07
C ALA A 61 47.75 5.29 -48.07
N ALA A 62 48.63 6.08 -48.69
CA ALA A 62 48.31 7.00 -49.78
C ALA A 62 47.91 6.25 -51.08
N LYS A 63 46.73 6.59 -51.60
CA LYS A 63 46.31 6.25 -52.96
C LYS A 63 46.87 7.26 -53.95
N ARG A 64 47.64 6.77 -54.92
CA ARG A 64 48.05 7.47 -56.15
C ARG A 64 46.87 8.16 -56.84
N LYS A 65 47.01 9.44 -57.21
CA LYS A 65 46.32 10.02 -58.37
C LYS A 65 47.34 10.69 -59.28
N LYS A 66 47.08 10.51 -60.58
CA LYS A 66 47.93 10.81 -61.74
C LYS A 66 48.19 12.31 -61.92
N LYS A 67 49.39 12.58 -62.47
CA LYS A 67 49.87 13.82 -63.10
C LYS A 67 48.82 14.49 -63.99
N GLU A 68 48.60 15.78 -63.76
CA GLU A 68 48.43 16.82 -64.79
C GLU A 68 49.16 18.06 -64.25
N GLU A 69 49.98 18.64 -65.11
CA GLU A 69 50.96 19.70 -64.85
C GLU A 69 50.24 21.05 -64.76
N GLU A 70 50.46 21.78 -63.68
CA GLU A 70 50.57 23.25 -63.64
C GLU A 70 51.17 23.62 -62.27
N GLU A 71 52.15 24.51 -62.33
CA GLU A 71 53.12 24.87 -61.29
C GLU A 71 52.51 25.61 -60.09
N GLU A 72 53.12 25.39 -58.91
CA GLU A 72 53.02 26.05 -57.59
C GLU A 72 52.86 24.97 -56.50
N ASP A 73 53.95 24.33 -56.11
CA ASP A 73 54.81 24.76 -54.98
C ASP A 73 54.20 24.42 -53.62
N ASP A 74 54.29 23.14 -53.26
CA ASP A 74 54.29 22.71 -51.86
C ASP A 74 55.37 21.63 -51.72
N GLU A 75 56.50 21.99 -51.13
CA GLU A 75 57.51 21.00 -50.72
C GLU A 75 56.87 20.04 -49.71
N ASP A 76 56.94 18.72 -49.97
CA ASP A 76 56.30 17.69 -49.13
C ASP A 76 57.10 17.50 -47.83
N LEU A 77 56.87 18.41 -46.88
CA LEU A 77 57.47 18.45 -45.54
C LEU A 77 56.80 17.48 -44.55
N ASN A 78 56.06 16.49 -45.04
CA ASN A 78 55.41 15.48 -44.22
C ASN A 78 56.45 14.54 -43.58
N ASP A 79 56.28 14.20 -42.30
CA ASP A 79 57.21 13.35 -41.54
C ASP A 79 57.46 11.98 -42.19
N SER A 80 56.49 11.44 -42.97
CA SER A 80 56.72 10.18 -43.71
C SER A 80 57.73 10.30 -44.85
N ASN A 81 57.99 11.52 -45.30
CA ASN A 81 58.98 11.87 -46.30
C ASN A 81 60.30 12.32 -45.64
N TYR A 82 60.35 12.48 -44.32
CA TYR A 82 61.55 12.79 -43.56
C TYR A 82 62.20 11.51 -43.04
N ASP A 83 63.49 11.34 -43.31
CA ASP A 83 64.33 10.34 -42.68
C ASP A 83 65.38 11.05 -41.80
N GLU A 84 65.62 10.53 -40.60
CA GLU A 84 66.52 11.17 -39.63
C GLU A 84 67.97 11.25 -40.14
N PHE A 85 68.39 10.30 -40.97
CA PHE A 85 69.74 10.27 -41.51
C PHE A 85 69.88 11.05 -42.81
N SER A 86 68.96 10.86 -43.76
CA SER A 86 69.04 11.46 -45.10
C SER A 86 68.25 12.76 -45.27
N GLY A 87 67.51 13.19 -44.25
CA GLY A 87 66.63 14.36 -44.30
C GLY A 87 65.36 14.08 -45.11
N TYR A 88 64.78 15.12 -45.70
CA TYR A 88 63.61 14.95 -46.57
C TYR A 88 63.99 14.23 -47.86
N SER A 89 63.29 13.14 -48.16
CA SER A 89 63.48 12.41 -49.41
C SER A 89 62.93 13.21 -50.60
N GLY A 90 63.87 13.77 -51.36
CA GLY A 90 63.63 14.54 -52.58
C GLY A 90 64.91 15.25 -53.00
N SER A 91 65.30 15.20 -54.27
CA SER A 91 66.48 15.93 -54.74
C SER A 91 66.15 17.42 -54.87
N LEU A 92 66.92 18.27 -54.19
CA LEU A 92 66.78 19.73 -54.28
C LEU A 92 67.23 20.29 -55.63
N PHE A 93 68.13 19.59 -56.32
CA PHE A 93 68.82 20.09 -57.52
C PHE A 93 68.13 19.71 -58.84
N SER A 94 67.01 18.99 -58.81
CA SER A 94 66.34 18.57 -60.05
C SER A 94 65.51 19.67 -60.74
N LYS A 95 65.44 20.88 -60.17
CA LYS A 95 64.67 22.01 -60.70
C LYS A 95 65.52 23.04 -61.46
N ASP A 96 66.83 23.09 -61.25
CA ASP A 96 67.71 24.01 -61.98
C ASP A 96 67.91 23.51 -63.42
N PRO A 97 68.09 24.41 -64.42
CA PRO A 97 68.33 24.00 -65.80
C PRO A 97 69.54 23.08 -65.87
N TYR A 98 69.30 21.83 -66.27
CA TYR A 98 70.32 20.80 -66.37
C TYR A 98 70.94 20.86 -67.77
N ASP A 99 72.15 21.40 -67.86
CA ASP A 99 72.82 21.62 -69.13
C ASP A 99 73.57 20.36 -69.58
N LYS A 100 73.97 20.30 -70.86
CA LYS A 100 74.67 19.13 -71.42
C LYS A 100 75.97 18.81 -70.69
N ASP A 101 76.65 19.83 -70.19
CA ASP A 101 77.91 19.67 -69.45
C ASP A 101 77.65 19.00 -68.09
N ASP A 102 76.49 19.24 -67.47
CA ASP A 102 76.06 18.57 -66.25
C ASP A 102 75.72 17.09 -66.53
N GLU A 103 75.05 16.79 -67.65
CA GLU A 103 74.76 15.41 -68.09
C GLU A 103 76.05 14.62 -68.32
N GLU A 104 77.04 15.23 -68.97
CA GLU A 104 78.36 14.60 -69.16
C GLU A 104 79.10 14.43 -67.83
N ALA A 105 79.02 15.40 -66.92
CA ALA A 105 79.64 15.31 -65.60
C ALA A 105 79.01 14.19 -64.76
N ASP A 106 77.69 14.12 -64.68
CA ASP A 106 77.00 13.07 -63.93
C ASP A 106 77.20 11.69 -64.57
N ALA A 107 77.25 11.60 -65.90
CA ALA A 107 77.61 10.34 -66.57
C ALA A 107 79.03 9.89 -66.19
N ILE A 108 79.98 10.82 -66.06
CA ILE A 108 81.34 10.51 -65.58
C ILE A 108 81.29 10.08 -64.11
N TYR A 109 80.64 10.83 -63.23
CA TYR A 109 80.55 10.47 -61.81
C TYR A 109 79.82 9.14 -61.59
N GLU A 110 78.72 8.88 -62.29
CA GLU A 110 78.00 7.61 -62.22
C GLU A 110 78.85 6.46 -62.77
N SER A 111 79.67 6.70 -63.80
CA SER A 111 80.64 5.70 -64.28
C SER A 111 81.72 5.41 -63.23
N ILE A 112 82.18 6.42 -62.49
CA ILE A 112 83.14 6.27 -61.40
C ILE A 112 82.49 5.48 -60.26
N ASP A 113 81.27 5.81 -59.86
CA ASP A 113 80.54 5.10 -58.80
C ASP A 113 80.24 3.65 -59.19
N LYS A 114 79.78 3.40 -60.43
CA LYS A 114 79.61 2.05 -60.97
C LYS A 114 80.93 1.27 -60.95
N ARG A 115 82.05 1.90 -61.32
CA ARG A 115 83.39 1.28 -61.26
C ARG A 115 83.85 1.03 -59.83
N MET A 116 83.51 1.89 -58.89
CA MET A 116 83.80 1.68 -57.47
C MET A 116 82.98 0.51 -56.92
N ASP A 117 81.74 0.36 -57.35
CA ASP A 117 80.87 -0.76 -57.00
C ASP A 117 81.26 -2.09 -57.66
N GLU A 118 81.79 -2.06 -58.89
CA GLU A 118 82.25 -3.23 -59.64
C GLU A 118 83.25 -4.10 -58.86
N LYS A 119 84.03 -3.51 -57.94
CA LYS A 119 85.01 -4.25 -57.12
C LYS A 119 84.41 -5.42 -56.32
N ARG A 120 83.11 -5.38 -55.99
CA ARG A 120 82.38 -6.49 -55.33
C ARG A 120 80.98 -6.74 -55.88
N LYS A 121 80.63 -6.14 -57.03
CA LYS A 121 79.27 -6.14 -57.57
C LYS A 121 78.71 -7.55 -57.75
N GLU A 122 79.41 -8.44 -58.44
CA GLU A 122 78.93 -9.81 -58.68
C GLU A 122 78.67 -10.59 -57.39
N TYR A 123 79.57 -10.50 -56.41
CA TYR A 123 79.40 -11.18 -55.12
C TYR A 123 78.25 -10.56 -54.31
N ARG A 124 78.15 -9.22 -54.28
CA ARG A 124 77.11 -8.49 -53.55
C ARG A 124 75.74 -8.77 -54.13
N GLU A 125 75.58 -8.68 -55.45
CA GLU A 125 74.32 -8.93 -56.14
C GLU A 125 73.90 -10.40 -56.03
N LYS A 126 74.83 -11.34 -56.19
CA LYS A 126 74.54 -12.78 -56.02
C LYS A 126 74.07 -13.08 -54.60
N ARG A 127 74.77 -12.56 -53.58
CA ARG A 127 74.38 -12.73 -52.18
C ARG A 127 73.04 -12.07 -51.87
N MET A 128 72.82 -10.83 -52.32
CA MET A 128 71.53 -10.15 -52.16
C MET A 128 70.39 -10.92 -52.84
N LYS A 129 70.64 -11.55 -53.99
CA LYS A 129 69.66 -12.38 -54.68
C LYS A 129 69.36 -13.68 -53.93
N GLU A 130 70.39 -14.38 -53.46
CA GLU A 130 70.23 -15.61 -52.66
C GLU A 130 69.53 -15.32 -51.32
N ASP A 131 69.89 -14.22 -50.65
CA ASP A 131 69.24 -13.79 -49.40
C ASP A 131 67.77 -13.39 -49.66
N LEU A 132 67.47 -12.70 -50.76
CA LEU A 132 66.10 -12.37 -51.14
C LEU A 132 65.26 -13.62 -51.49
N GLU A 133 65.86 -14.62 -52.14
CA GLU A 133 65.21 -15.90 -52.45
C GLU A 133 64.96 -16.73 -51.20
N ARG A 134 65.94 -16.85 -50.29
CA ARG A 134 65.77 -17.50 -48.98
C ARG A 134 64.71 -16.77 -48.14
N TYR A 135 64.75 -15.45 -48.09
CA TYR A 135 63.77 -14.65 -47.37
C TYR A 135 62.36 -14.85 -47.91
N ARG A 136 62.19 -14.96 -49.24
CA ARG A 136 60.88 -15.28 -49.85
C ARG A 136 60.43 -16.71 -49.60
N GLN A 137 61.33 -17.67 -49.42
CA GLN A 137 60.98 -19.05 -49.04
C GLN A 137 60.58 -19.16 -47.56
N GLU A 138 61.30 -18.51 -46.65
CA GLU A 138 60.98 -18.51 -45.22
C GLU A 138 59.75 -17.66 -44.89
N ARG A 139 59.64 -16.49 -45.51
CA ARG A 139 58.56 -15.51 -45.29
C ARG A 139 58.05 -14.96 -46.62
N PRO A 140 57.31 -15.76 -47.40
CA PRO A 140 56.64 -15.26 -48.60
C PRO A 140 55.68 -14.13 -48.22
N LYS A 141 55.56 -13.12 -49.08
CA LYS A 141 54.58 -12.04 -48.86
C LYS A 141 53.18 -12.66 -48.79
N ILE A 142 52.29 -12.10 -47.99
CA ILE A 142 50.91 -12.60 -47.82
C ILE A 142 50.24 -12.87 -49.19
N GLN A 143 50.42 -11.97 -50.15
CA GLN A 143 49.89 -12.10 -51.51
C GLN A 143 50.39 -13.35 -52.26
N GLN A 144 51.63 -13.79 -51.98
CA GLN A 144 52.24 -15.00 -52.57
C GLN A 144 51.74 -16.27 -51.87
N GLN A 145 51.48 -16.23 -50.55
CA GLN A 145 50.87 -17.37 -49.83
C GLN A 145 49.47 -17.69 -50.36
N PHE A 146 48.72 -16.65 -50.75
CA PHE A 146 47.35 -16.77 -51.27
C PHE A 146 47.27 -16.78 -52.80
N SER A 147 48.39 -16.85 -53.54
CA SER A 147 48.35 -16.83 -55.01
C SER A 147 47.56 -18.01 -55.58
N ASP A 148 47.68 -19.17 -54.93
CA ASP A 148 47.08 -20.42 -55.39
C ASP A 148 45.58 -20.42 -55.12
N LEU A 149 45.18 -19.94 -53.94
CA LEU A 149 43.76 -19.71 -53.60
C LEU A 149 43.14 -18.63 -54.48
N LYS A 150 43.86 -17.55 -54.80
CA LYS A 150 43.39 -16.51 -55.73
C LYS A 150 43.21 -17.05 -57.16
N ARG A 151 44.07 -17.98 -57.61
CA ARG A 151 43.87 -18.69 -58.90
C ARG A 151 42.65 -19.60 -58.83
N ASN A 152 42.45 -20.34 -57.74
CA ASN A 152 41.27 -21.20 -57.56
C ASN A 152 39.95 -20.41 -57.49
N LEU A 153 39.99 -19.16 -57.05
CA LEU A 153 38.83 -18.25 -57.01
C LEU A 153 38.26 -17.90 -58.39
N ILE A 154 39.00 -18.16 -59.49
CA ILE A 154 38.49 -18.04 -60.86
C ILE A 154 37.40 -19.07 -61.15
N ASN A 155 37.40 -20.22 -60.46
CA ASN A 155 36.41 -21.28 -60.67
C ASN A 155 35.02 -20.96 -60.10
N VAL A 156 34.90 -19.91 -59.27
CA VAL A 156 33.63 -19.47 -58.69
C VAL A 156 32.83 -18.69 -59.73
N THR A 157 31.61 -19.14 -60.00
CA THR A 157 30.76 -18.55 -61.04
C THR A 157 30.22 -17.18 -60.63
N ALA A 158 29.87 -16.34 -61.61
CA ALA A 158 29.33 -15.01 -61.32
C ALA A 158 28.03 -15.04 -60.49
N GLU A 159 27.23 -16.11 -60.60
CA GLU A 159 26.03 -16.31 -59.79
C GLU A 159 26.37 -16.59 -58.31
N GLU A 160 27.40 -17.40 -58.05
CA GLU A 160 27.92 -17.62 -56.69
C GLU A 160 28.53 -16.36 -56.10
N TRP A 161 29.17 -15.51 -56.92
CA TRP A 161 29.66 -14.19 -56.51
C TRP A 161 28.55 -13.23 -56.10
N ILE A 162 27.41 -13.25 -56.81
CA ILE A 162 26.23 -12.43 -56.45
C ILE A 162 25.56 -12.97 -55.19
N ASN A 163 25.57 -14.29 -54.99
CA ASN A 163 24.95 -14.96 -53.86
C ASN A 163 25.87 -15.09 -52.63
N ILE A 164 27.05 -14.46 -52.62
CA ILE A 164 27.86 -14.38 -51.39
C ILE A 164 27.02 -13.68 -50.32
N PRO A 165 26.67 -14.35 -49.22
CA PRO A 165 25.93 -13.72 -48.14
C PRO A 165 26.77 -12.57 -47.57
N GLU A 166 26.17 -11.40 -47.39
CA GLU A 166 26.79 -10.38 -46.55
C GLU A 166 26.98 -10.93 -45.12
N VAL A 167 27.93 -10.40 -44.36
CA VAL A 167 28.14 -10.77 -42.95
C VAL A 167 26.92 -10.36 -42.11
N GLY A 168 25.84 -11.14 -42.20
CA GLY A 168 24.71 -11.10 -41.31
C GLY A 168 25.23 -11.39 -39.90
N ASP A 169 25.10 -10.37 -39.05
CA ASP A 169 25.63 -10.19 -37.69
C ASP A 169 25.73 -11.49 -36.85
N SER A 170 26.73 -12.35 -37.14
CA SER A 170 26.99 -13.58 -36.38
C SER A 170 27.61 -13.31 -35.00
N ARG A 171 27.86 -12.02 -34.71
CA ARG A 171 28.17 -11.49 -33.38
C ARG A 171 27.46 -10.14 -33.21
N ASN A 172 26.15 -10.17 -32.92
CA ASN A 172 25.30 -9.08 -32.37
C ASN A 172 26.06 -7.85 -31.84
N ARG A 173 26.64 -7.04 -32.73
CA ARG A 173 27.38 -5.82 -32.34
C ARG A 173 26.49 -4.61 -32.54
N LYS A 174 25.57 -4.66 -33.50
CA LYS A 174 24.57 -3.61 -33.74
C LYS A 174 23.44 -3.64 -32.70
N GLN A 175 23.13 -4.80 -32.13
CA GLN A 175 22.21 -4.94 -30.98
C GLN A 175 22.86 -4.61 -29.62
N ARG A 176 24.21 -4.59 -29.52
CA ARG A 176 24.95 -4.23 -28.29
C ARG A 176 25.31 -2.75 -28.15
N ASN A 177 25.06 -1.92 -29.17
CA ASN A 177 25.12 -0.46 -29.00
C ASN A 177 23.71 0.08 -28.75
N PRO A 178 23.24 0.15 -27.48
CA PRO A 178 22.14 1.04 -27.17
C PRO A 178 22.55 2.47 -27.55
N ARG A 179 21.57 3.23 -28.06
CA ARG A 179 21.60 4.68 -28.27
C ARG A 179 22.48 5.41 -27.25
N ALA A 180 23.17 6.48 -27.68
CA ALA A 180 23.76 7.46 -26.78
C ALA A 180 22.79 7.79 -25.64
N GLU A 181 23.17 7.42 -24.41
CA GLU A 181 22.36 7.58 -23.22
C GLU A 181 22.19 9.07 -22.92
N LYS A 182 20.94 9.54 -22.89
CA LYS A 182 20.59 10.65 -22.01
C LYS A 182 20.64 10.09 -20.60
N PHE A 183 21.61 10.52 -19.80
CA PHE A 183 21.61 10.25 -18.37
C PHE A 183 20.43 10.97 -17.72
N THR A 184 19.35 10.24 -17.45
CA THR A 184 18.47 10.57 -16.34
C THR A 184 19.06 9.94 -15.09
N PRO A 185 19.15 10.66 -13.95
CA PRO A 185 19.63 10.07 -12.70
C PRO A 185 18.85 8.80 -12.36
N LEU A 186 19.55 7.71 -12.05
CA LEU A 186 18.90 6.46 -11.64
C LEU A 186 18.12 6.70 -10.33
N PRO A 187 16.90 6.16 -10.19
CA PRO A 187 16.22 6.16 -8.91
C PRO A 187 16.92 5.20 -7.93
N ASP A 188 17.15 5.66 -6.71
CA ASP A 188 17.96 5.00 -5.66
C ASP A 188 17.54 3.55 -5.32
N SER A 189 16.36 3.12 -5.74
CA SER A 189 15.87 1.74 -5.62
C SER A 189 16.69 0.67 -6.37
N VAL A 190 17.51 1.07 -7.35
CA VAL A 190 18.38 0.13 -8.10
C VAL A 190 19.72 -0.05 -7.39
N LEU A 191 20.22 0.99 -6.73
CA LEU A 191 21.44 0.91 -5.91
C LEU A 191 21.25 0.04 -4.66
N SER A 192 20.03 -0.01 -4.10
CA SER A 192 19.72 -0.88 -2.96
C SER A 192 19.72 -2.37 -3.28
N ARG A 193 19.62 -2.77 -4.56
CA ARG A 193 19.55 -4.19 -4.96
C ARG A 193 20.89 -4.77 -5.37
N SER A 194 21.91 -3.93 -5.58
CA SER A 194 23.24 -4.33 -6.06
C SER A 194 24.35 -4.20 -5.01
N LEU A 195 24.06 -3.72 -3.80
CA LEU A 195 25.04 -3.66 -2.70
C LEU A 195 25.08 -4.95 -1.85
N GLY A 196 24.47 -6.04 -2.32
CA GLY A 196 24.68 -7.40 -1.83
C GLY A 196 25.63 -8.11 -2.78
N GLY A 197 26.92 -8.05 -2.50
CA GLY A 197 27.94 -8.66 -3.34
C GLY A 197 27.81 -10.18 -3.41
N GLU A 198 27.41 -10.70 -4.57
CA GLU A 198 27.63 -12.09 -4.97
C GLU A 198 28.16 -12.13 -6.41
N THR A 199 29.47 -12.28 -6.54
CA THR A 199 30.10 -12.80 -7.74
C THR A 199 29.76 -14.29 -7.84
N THR A 200 28.76 -14.64 -8.64
CA THR A 200 28.40 -16.03 -8.93
C THR A 200 29.40 -16.63 -9.93
N THR A 201 30.48 -17.24 -9.43
CA THR A 201 31.25 -18.24 -10.18
C THR A 201 30.88 -19.61 -9.67
N ASN A 202 29.82 -20.20 -10.22
CA ASN A 202 29.58 -21.64 -10.22
C ASN A 202 28.63 -21.97 -11.38
N LEU A 203 29.23 -22.41 -12.49
CA LEU A 203 28.52 -23.07 -13.58
C LEU A 203 28.43 -24.56 -13.26
N ASP A 204 27.19 -25.05 -13.32
CA ASP A 204 26.74 -26.40 -13.02
C ASP A 204 27.34 -27.45 -14.01
N PRO A 205 28.00 -28.54 -13.56
CA PRO A 205 28.70 -29.50 -14.43
C PRO A 205 27.81 -30.54 -15.13
N ARG A 206 26.48 -30.33 -15.25
CA ARG A 206 25.53 -31.38 -15.73
C ARG A 206 24.72 -31.07 -16.98
N SER A 207 24.97 -29.99 -17.71
CA SER A 207 24.33 -29.77 -19.02
C SER A 207 25.27 -30.14 -20.17
N GLY A 208 25.34 -31.42 -20.50
CA GLY A 208 25.95 -31.88 -21.74
C GLY A 208 24.99 -31.75 -22.92
N LEU A 209 25.48 -31.21 -24.05
CA LEU A 209 25.10 -31.69 -25.37
C LEU A 209 26.22 -31.42 -26.37
N ALA A 210 26.51 -32.45 -27.15
CA ALA A 210 27.59 -32.56 -28.11
C ALA A 210 27.38 -31.68 -29.36
N SER A 211 28.48 -31.13 -29.88
CA SER A 211 28.78 -31.20 -31.32
C SER A 211 30.27 -30.99 -31.53
N VAL A 212 30.91 -32.09 -31.87
CA VAL A 212 32.31 -32.23 -32.26
C VAL A 212 32.66 -31.26 -33.39
N VAL A 213 33.77 -30.57 -33.21
CA VAL A 213 34.56 -29.90 -34.24
C VAL A 213 35.21 -30.97 -35.13
N PRO A 214 35.06 -30.93 -36.45
CA PRO A 214 35.96 -31.62 -37.37
C PRO A 214 36.83 -30.61 -38.11
N GLY A 215 38.16 -30.77 -38.02
CA GLY A 215 39.07 -30.14 -38.97
C GLY A 215 40.51 -29.99 -38.49
N VAL A 216 41.34 -31.01 -38.76
CA VAL A 216 42.61 -30.95 -39.52
C VAL A 216 43.53 -32.07 -39.02
N ALA A 217 43.42 -33.23 -39.66
CA ALA A 217 44.53 -34.15 -39.92
C ALA A 217 44.17 -34.97 -41.16
N THR A 218 45.03 -34.86 -42.17
CA THR A 218 45.03 -35.56 -43.45
C THR A 218 44.74 -37.08 -43.36
N PRO A 219 43.80 -37.62 -44.16
CA PRO A 219 43.68 -39.06 -44.40
C PRO A 219 44.62 -39.52 -45.52
N GLY A 220 45.58 -40.37 -45.16
CA GLY A 220 46.27 -41.27 -46.06
C GLY A 220 46.13 -42.70 -45.55
N MET A 221 45.57 -43.56 -46.40
CA MET A 221 45.41 -45.03 -46.30
C MET A 221 44.29 -45.64 -45.44
N LEU A 222 43.64 -46.63 -46.05
CA LEU A 222 42.44 -47.37 -45.67
C LEU A 222 42.72 -48.50 -44.66
N THR A 223 41.78 -48.78 -43.73
CA THR A 223 41.08 -50.07 -43.42
C THR A 223 40.58 -50.16 -41.95
N PRO A 224 39.55 -51.00 -41.62
CA PRO A 224 38.51 -50.69 -40.63
C PRO A 224 38.64 -51.44 -39.27
N THR A 225 38.18 -50.84 -38.14
CA THR A 225 37.65 -51.54 -36.93
C THR A 225 36.97 -50.56 -35.96
N GLY A 226 35.92 -51.01 -35.24
CA GLY A 226 34.99 -50.18 -34.46
C GLY A 226 35.52 -49.63 -33.13
N ASP A 227 35.12 -48.40 -32.80
CA ASP A 227 35.62 -47.62 -31.66
C ASP A 227 34.93 -47.98 -30.32
N LEU A 228 35.74 -48.31 -29.31
CA LEU A 228 35.34 -48.58 -27.92
C LEU A 228 35.43 -47.28 -27.10
N ASP A 229 34.30 -46.79 -26.58
CA ASP A 229 34.23 -45.52 -25.83
C ASP A 229 34.76 -45.67 -24.38
N LEU A 230 36.07 -45.45 -24.21
CA LEU A 230 36.78 -45.53 -22.92
C LEU A 230 36.27 -44.55 -21.85
N ARG A 231 35.55 -43.48 -22.23
CA ARG A 231 34.95 -42.54 -21.27
C ARG A 231 33.79 -43.17 -20.52
N LYS A 232 32.96 -43.97 -21.19
CA LYS A 232 31.85 -44.70 -20.53
C LYS A 232 32.38 -45.76 -19.57
N ILE A 233 33.46 -46.44 -19.93
CA ILE A 233 34.15 -47.40 -19.04
C ILE A 233 34.73 -46.66 -17.82
N GLY A 234 35.34 -45.48 -18.02
CA GLY A 234 35.83 -44.63 -16.93
C GLY A 234 34.72 -44.13 -15.99
N GLN A 235 33.60 -43.66 -16.54
CA GLN A 235 32.44 -43.21 -15.76
C GLN A 235 31.75 -44.35 -15.02
N ALA A 236 31.62 -45.53 -15.66
CA ALA A 236 31.08 -46.73 -15.02
C ALA A 236 31.97 -47.22 -13.87
N ARG A 237 33.30 -47.18 -14.04
CA ARG A 237 34.24 -47.48 -12.94
C ARG A 237 34.17 -46.45 -11.82
N ASN A 238 34.04 -45.17 -12.14
CA ASN A 238 33.96 -44.09 -11.13
C ASN A 238 32.64 -44.14 -10.33
N THR A 239 31.53 -44.46 -11.00
CA THR A 239 30.24 -44.71 -10.32
C THR A 239 30.29 -45.97 -9.47
N LEU A 240 30.89 -47.07 -9.97
CA LEU A 240 31.11 -48.27 -9.16
C LEU A 240 32.00 -48.00 -7.95
N MET A 241 33.04 -47.18 -8.11
CA MET A 241 33.89 -46.73 -7.02
C MET A 241 33.11 -45.89 -6.00
N ASN A 242 32.28 -44.94 -6.45
CA ASN A 242 31.39 -44.16 -5.59
C ASN A 242 30.37 -45.04 -4.84
N VAL A 243 29.83 -46.08 -5.49
CA VAL A 243 28.94 -47.04 -4.81
C VAL A 243 29.68 -47.78 -3.70
N LYS A 244 30.90 -48.27 -3.98
CA LYS A 244 31.74 -48.91 -2.95
C LYS A 244 32.10 -47.94 -1.82
N LEU A 245 32.43 -46.69 -2.16
CA LEU A 245 32.72 -45.65 -1.17
C LEU A 245 31.47 -45.30 -0.35
N SER A 246 30.28 -45.24 -0.95
CA SER A 246 29.02 -45.02 -0.23
C SER A 246 28.67 -46.19 0.69
N GLN A 247 28.88 -47.44 0.28
CA GLN A 247 28.68 -48.61 1.15
C GLN A 247 29.62 -48.59 2.37
N VAL A 248 30.86 -48.15 2.17
CA VAL A 248 31.80 -47.92 3.27
C VAL A 248 31.37 -46.72 4.12
N SER A 249 30.90 -45.64 3.50
CA SER A 249 30.43 -44.42 4.17
C SER A 249 29.19 -44.65 5.03
N ASP A 250 28.23 -45.46 4.55
CA ASP A 250 27.01 -45.83 5.27
C ASP A 250 27.32 -46.65 6.53
N SER A 251 28.47 -47.34 6.54
CA SER A 251 28.96 -48.09 7.70
C SER A 251 29.69 -47.20 8.72
N VAL A 252 30.05 -45.96 8.35
CA VAL A 252 30.71 -44.99 9.23
C VAL A 252 29.66 -44.14 9.93
N ALA A 253 29.23 -44.60 11.11
CA ALA A 253 28.36 -43.81 11.99
C ALA A 253 29.11 -42.60 12.57
N GLY A 254 28.44 -41.44 12.65
CA GLY A 254 29.00 -40.20 13.20
C GLY A 254 29.41 -39.14 12.17
N GLN A 255 29.09 -39.34 10.88
CA GLN A 255 29.25 -38.29 9.87
C GLN A 255 28.24 -37.17 10.12
N THR A 256 28.72 -35.94 10.33
CA THR A 256 27.85 -34.78 10.52
C THR A 256 27.58 -34.10 9.17
N VAL A 257 26.35 -34.20 8.68
CA VAL A 257 25.85 -33.39 7.56
C VAL A 257 24.77 -32.46 8.10
N VAL A 258 24.97 -31.15 7.95
CA VAL A 258 23.94 -30.16 8.27
C VAL A 258 23.03 -30.04 7.05
N ASP A 259 21.71 -29.95 7.26
CA ASP A 259 20.78 -29.62 6.17
C ASP A 259 21.09 -28.20 5.67
N PRO A 260 21.59 -28.04 4.42
CA PRO A 260 21.94 -26.72 3.90
C PRO A 260 20.72 -25.78 3.85
N LYS A 261 19.50 -26.31 3.69
CA LYS A 261 18.29 -25.47 3.71
C LYS A 261 17.95 -24.99 5.10
N GLY A 262 17.95 -25.88 6.09
CA GLY A 262 17.80 -25.51 7.50
C GLY A 262 18.84 -24.47 7.92
N TYR A 263 20.12 -24.71 7.62
CA TYR A 263 21.20 -23.80 7.97
C TYR A 263 21.08 -22.42 7.28
N LEU A 264 20.69 -22.38 5.99
CA LEU A 264 20.46 -21.11 5.30
C LEU A 264 19.23 -20.37 5.85
N THR A 265 18.20 -21.09 6.28
CA THR A 265 17.01 -20.50 6.92
C THR A 265 17.37 -19.91 8.28
N ASP A 266 18.18 -20.62 9.06
CA ASP A 266 18.69 -20.12 10.34
C ASP A 266 19.61 -18.91 10.13
N MET A 267 20.49 -18.95 9.14
CA MET A 267 21.31 -17.79 8.75
C MET A 267 20.46 -16.59 8.33
N GLN A 268 19.37 -16.80 7.57
CA GLN A 268 18.41 -15.75 7.23
C GLN A 268 17.66 -15.20 8.44
N SER A 269 17.34 -16.06 9.42
CA SER A 269 16.69 -15.66 10.67
C SER A 269 17.61 -14.83 11.58
N MET A 270 18.93 -15.05 11.50
CA MET A 270 19.95 -14.32 12.25
C MET A 270 20.35 -12.98 11.63
N ILE A 271 19.83 -12.62 10.44
CA ILE A 271 20.13 -11.33 9.82
C ILE A 271 19.50 -10.22 10.67
N PRO A 272 20.29 -9.29 11.24
CA PRO A 272 19.75 -8.19 12.01
C PRO A 272 18.93 -7.27 11.09
N THR A 273 17.63 -7.15 11.36
CA THR A 273 16.72 -6.25 10.62
C THR A 273 17.08 -4.77 10.79
N TYR A 274 17.86 -4.43 11.82
CA TYR A 274 18.35 -3.10 12.16
C TYR A 274 19.88 -2.95 12.08
N GLY A 275 20.53 -3.67 11.18
CA GLY A 275 21.92 -3.37 10.81
C GLY A 275 21.95 -2.16 9.87
N GLY A 276 22.23 -0.96 10.39
CA GLY A 276 22.46 0.23 9.56
C GLY A 276 23.62 0.02 8.55
N ASP A 277 23.87 1.00 7.69
CA ASP A 277 24.98 0.91 6.73
C ASP A 277 26.31 0.75 7.47
N ILE A 278 27.05 -0.32 7.14
CA ILE A 278 28.33 -0.65 7.76
C ILE A 278 29.36 0.47 7.62
N ASN A 279 29.30 1.26 6.54
CA ASN A 279 30.23 2.37 6.32
C ASN A 279 29.90 3.55 7.24
N ASP A 280 28.62 3.92 7.30
CA ASP A 280 28.15 4.97 8.21
C ASP A 280 28.32 4.57 9.67
N ILE A 281 28.14 3.30 10.02
CA ILE A 281 28.45 2.75 11.33
C ILE A 281 29.94 2.89 11.66
N LYS A 282 30.84 2.62 10.72
CA LYS A 282 32.29 2.81 10.93
C LYS A 282 32.63 4.30 11.10
N LYS A 283 32.01 5.18 10.31
CA LYS A 283 32.16 6.64 10.44
C LYS A 283 31.62 7.15 11.77
N ALA A 284 30.44 6.70 12.18
CA ALA A 284 29.84 7.00 13.48
C ALA A 284 30.68 6.46 14.63
N ARG A 285 31.27 5.26 14.49
CA ARG A 285 32.21 4.69 15.48
C ARG A 285 33.46 5.56 15.63
N LEU A 286 34.00 6.06 14.52
CA LEU A 286 35.15 6.97 14.55
C LEU A 286 34.78 8.32 15.17
N LEU A 287 33.63 8.88 14.82
CA LEU A 287 33.13 10.14 15.37
C LEU A 287 32.86 10.02 16.87
N LEU A 288 32.18 8.97 17.32
CA LEU A 288 31.93 8.76 18.74
C LEU A 288 33.19 8.39 19.52
N LYS A 289 34.20 7.83 18.84
CA LYS A 289 35.55 7.66 19.39
C LYS A 289 36.25 9.00 19.60
N SER A 290 36.22 9.89 18.62
CA SER A 290 36.82 11.21 18.81
C SER A 290 36.07 12.02 19.87
N VAL A 291 34.73 11.95 19.92
CA VAL A 291 33.92 12.67 20.92
C VAL A 291 34.21 12.21 22.36
N ARG A 292 34.36 10.90 22.61
CA ARG A 292 34.71 10.41 23.96
C ARG A 292 36.16 10.71 24.37
N GLU A 293 37.06 10.78 23.39
CA GLU A 293 38.49 11.09 23.63
C GLU A 293 38.69 12.60 23.88
N THR A 294 37.95 13.45 23.16
CA THR A 294 37.99 14.91 23.38
C THR A 294 37.24 15.32 24.66
N ASN A 295 36.11 14.66 24.96
CA ASN A 295 35.28 14.96 26.12
C ASN A 295 35.04 13.71 27.00
N PRO A 296 36.01 13.30 27.83
CA PRO A 296 35.85 12.15 28.73
C PRO A 296 34.72 12.32 29.74
N ASN A 297 34.46 13.55 30.18
CA ASN A 297 33.46 13.87 31.20
C ASN A 297 32.03 13.95 30.66
N HIS A 298 31.80 13.73 29.36
CA HIS A 298 30.48 13.85 28.75
C HIS A 298 29.73 12.49 28.74
N PRO A 299 28.70 12.28 29.59
CA PRO A 299 28.05 10.97 29.70
C PRO A 299 27.31 10.50 28.44
N PRO A 300 26.54 11.36 27.71
CA PRO A 300 25.95 10.94 26.44
C PRO A 300 26.92 10.44 25.37
N ALA A 301 28.19 10.86 25.37
CA ALA A 301 29.18 10.37 24.42
C ALA A 301 29.45 8.87 24.63
N TRP A 302 29.64 8.46 25.88
CA TRP A 302 29.80 7.06 26.27
C TRP A 302 28.55 6.23 25.98
N ILE A 303 27.37 6.78 26.31
CA ILE A 303 26.08 6.13 26.04
C ILE A 303 25.87 5.92 24.54
N ALA A 304 26.06 6.96 23.72
CA ALA A 304 25.90 6.86 22.27
C ALA A 304 26.88 5.85 21.66
N SER A 305 28.14 5.87 22.12
CA SER A 305 29.15 4.94 21.63
C SER A 305 28.82 3.49 21.97
N ALA A 306 28.28 3.21 23.16
CA ALA A 306 27.91 1.86 23.56
C ALA A 306 26.61 1.39 22.91
N ARG A 307 25.60 2.27 22.76
CA ARG A 307 24.38 1.97 22.00
C ARG A 307 24.70 1.68 20.53
N LEU A 308 25.66 2.40 19.94
CA LEU A 308 26.12 2.11 18.58
C LEU A 308 26.71 0.69 18.50
N GLU A 309 27.57 0.30 19.43
CA GLU A 309 28.15 -1.05 19.41
C GLU A 309 27.11 -2.15 19.67
N GLU A 310 26.09 -1.89 20.49
CA GLU A 310 24.94 -2.77 20.69
C GLU A 310 24.15 -2.99 19.40
N VAL A 311 23.79 -1.91 18.70
CA VAL A 311 23.05 -1.99 17.42
C VAL A 311 23.86 -2.75 16.36
N THR A 312 25.18 -2.71 16.44
CA THR A 312 26.07 -3.49 15.57
C THR A 312 26.30 -4.95 16.01
N GLY A 313 25.68 -5.38 17.12
CA GLY A 313 25.77 -6.74 17.66
C GLY A 313 27.01 -7.01 18.52
N LYS A 314 27.90 -6.03 18.73
CA LYS A 314 29.12 -6.17 19.55
C LYS A 314 28.87 -5.81 21.02
N VAL A 315 27.94 -6.53 21.66
CA VAL A 315 27.48 -6.25 23.03
C VAL A 315 28.62 -6.28 24.06
N GLN A 316 29.60 -7.17 23.92
CA GLN A 316 30.72 -7.23 24.87
C GLN A 316 31.63 -5.99 24.79
N MET A 317 31.84 -5.44 23.60
CA MET A 317 32.62 -4.22 23.43
C MET A 317 31.86 -3.01 23.97
N ALA A 318 30.53 -2.97 23.76
CA ALA A 318 29.64 -1.99 24.37
C ALA A 318 29.73 -2.02 25.91
N ARG A 319 29.67 -3.21 26.52
CA ARG A 319 29.79 -3.40 27.98
C ARG A 319 31.10 -2.84 28.53
N ASN A 320 32.23 -3.19 27.92
CA ASN A 320 33.53 -2.68 28.35
C ASN A 320 33.63 -1.16 28.20
N LEU A 321 33.00 -0.60 27.17
CA LEU A 321 33.00 0.83 26.91
C LEU A 321 32.17 1.60 27.94
N ILE A 322 30.99 1.10 28.32
CA ILE A 322 30.19 1.74 29.39
C ILE A 322 30.88 1.61 30.74
N MET A 323 31.46 0.46 31.08
CA MET A 323 32.16 0.30 32.36
C MET A 323 33.31 1.31 32.51
N ARG A 324 34.10 1.52 31.45
CA ARG A 324 35.11 2.60 31.42
C ARG A 324 34.47 3.98 31.56
N GLY A 325 33.34 4.21 30.91
CA GLY A 325 32.57 5.45 31.08
C GLY A 325 32.16 5.67 32.54
N CYS A 326 31.66 4.65 33.23
CA CYS A 326 31.23 4.72 34.63
C CYS A 326 32.38 5.03 35.58
N GLU A 327 33.58 4.51 35.31
CA GLU A 327 34.80 4.83 36.07
C GLU A 327 35.24 6.28 35.87
N ILE A 328 35.14 6.80 34.64
CA ILE A 328 35.54 8.17 34.29
C ILE A 328 34.53 9.19 34.81
N ASN A 329 33.22 8.89 34.73
CA ASN A 329 32.17 9.78 35.22
C ASN A 329 31.22 9.06 36.20
N PRO A 330 31.59 9.00 37.50
CA PRO A 330 30.79 8.33 38.51
C PRO A 330 29.51 9.10 38.92
N GLN A 331 29.41 10.40 38.59
CA GLN A 331 28.30 11.27 39.02
C GLN A 331 27.10 11.29 38.06
N SER A 332 27.19 10.58 36.93
CA SER A 332 26.15 10.60 35.91
C SER A 332 25.16 9.44 36.05
N GLU A 333 23.89 9.75 36.28
CA GLU A 333 22.85 8.73 36.48
C GLU A 333 22.59 7.89 35.22
N ASP A 334 22.49 8.53 34.05
CA ASP A 334 22.13 7.84 32.81
C ASP A 334 23.17 6.81 32.36
N LEU A 335 24.44 7.03 32.69
CA LEU A 335 25.53 6.13 32.33
C LEU A 335 25.44 4.82 33.13
N TRP A 336 25.17 4.93 34.44
CA TRP A 336 24.94 3.78 35.30
C TRP A 336 23.67 3.01 34.92
N LEU A 337 22.60 3.70 34.48
CA LEU A 337 21.38 3.05 34.00
C LEU A 337 21.60 2.27 32.70
N GLU A 338 22.38 2.82 31.76
CA GLU A 338 22.75 2.11 30.54
C GLU A 338 23.73 0.96 30.81
N ALA A 339 24.64 1.12 31.78
CA ALA A 339 25.51 0.04 32.24
C ALA A 339 24.69 -1.14 32.78
N ALA A 340 23.72 -0.84 33.65
CA ALA A 340 22.81 -1.83 34.20
C ALA A 340 21.94 -2.52 33.14
N ARG A 341 21.63 -1.84 32.03
CA ARG A 341 20.84 -2.39 30.94
C ARG A 341 21.64 -3.33 30.04
N LEU A 342 22.91 -3.00 29.76
CA LEU A 342 23.76 -3.81 28.87
C LEU A 342 24.33 -5.07 29.53
N GLN A 343 24.44 -5.07 30.86
CA GLN A 343 25.02 -6.17 31.60
C GLN A 343 24.00 -7.30 31.83
N PRO A 344 24.46 -8.57 31.90
CA PRO A 344 23.66 -9.67 32.42
C PRO A 344 23.11 -9.36 33.83
N PRO A 345 21.98 -9.95 34.24
CA PRO A 345 21.27 -9.57 35.45
C PRO A 345 22.13 -9.68 36.73
N ASP A 346 23.02 -10.67 36.82
CA ASP A 346 23.85 -10.88 38.00
C ASP A 346 24.96 -9.83 38.14
N THR A 347 25.61 -9.46 37.04
CA THR A 347 26.64 -8.41 37.04
C THR A 347 26.02 -7.02 37.08
N ALA A 348 24.81 -6.83 36.52
CA ALA A 348 24.05 -5.59 36.60
C ALA A 348 23.71 -5.20 38.04
N LYS A 349 23.45 -6.18 38.93
CA LYS A 349 23.26 -5.92 40.37
C LYS A 349 24.52 -5.32 41.01
N ALA A 350 25.70 -5.83 40.67
CA ALA A 350 26.95 -5.30 41.17
C ALA A 350 27.22 -3.88 40.65
N VAL A 351 26.93 -3.63 39.37
CA VAL A 351 27.04 -2.30 38.75
C VAL A 351 26.08 -1.30 39.40
N ILE A 352 24.85 -1.69 39.71
CA ILE A 352 23.90 -0.82 40.41
C ILE A 352 24.28 -0.62 41.88
N ALA A 353 24.85 -1.61 42.54
CA ALA A 353 25.38 -1.43 43.89
C ALA A 353 26.55 -0.42 43.90
N GLN A 354 27.38 -0.38 42.87
CA GLN A 354 28.39 0.67 42.67
C GLN A 354 27.73 2.01 42.37
N ALA A 355 26.73 2.04 41.49
CA ALA A 355 25.99 3.25 41.14
C ALA A 355 25.33 3.90 42.37
N ALA A 356 24.67 3.10 43.23
CA ALA A 356 24.01 3.57 44.44
C ALA A 356 24.99 4.06 45.52
N ARG A 357 26.25 3.59 45.50
CA ARG A 357 27.33 4.13 46.37
C ARG A 357 27.80 5.50 45.89
N HIS A 358 27.89 5.70 44.58
CA HIS A 358 28.32 6.98 44.01
C HIS A 358 27.20 8.02 43.99
N ILE A 359 25.97 7.61 43.71
CA ILE A 359 24.79 8.47 43.61
C ILE A 359 23.64 7.87 44.43
N PRO A 360 23.63 8.11 45.76
CA PRO A 360 22.54 7.65 46.62
C PRO A 360 21.23 8.42 46.38
N THR A 361 21.30 9.62 45.79
CA THR A 361 20.18 10.54 45.58
C THR A 361 19.35 10.29 44.31
N SER A 362 19.73 9.32 43.46
CA SER A 362 19.01 9.05 42.21
C SER A 362 17.88 8.05 42.41
N VAL A 363 16.65 8.52 42.21
CA VAL A 363 15.42 7.70 42.21
C VAL A 363 15.43 6.62 41.11
N ARG A 364 15.99 6.95 39.93
CA ARG A 364 15.95 6.04 38.76
C ARG A 364 16.84 4.82 38.95
N ILE A 365 18.00 4.99 39.59
CA ILE A 365 18.93 3.89 39.90
C ILE A 365 18.27 2.90 40.85
N TRP A 366 17.60 3.38 41.90
CA TRP A 366 16.89 2.54 42.87
C TRP A 366 15.71 1.77 42.27
N ILE A 367 14.96 2.39 41.34
CA ILE A 367 13.89 1.68 40.62
C ILE A 367 14.49 0.58 39.74
N LYS A 368 15.56 0.90 38.99
CA LYS A 368 16.24 -0.09 38.15
C LYS A 368 16.85 -1.22 38.98
N ALA A 369 17.36 -0.92 40.18
CA ALA A 369 17.83 -1.89 41.16
C ALA A 369 16.72 -2.88 41.53
N ALA A 370 15.52 -2.37 41.79
CA ALA A 370 14.38 -3.21 42.12
C ALA A 370 13.88 -4.02 40.92
N ASP A 371 13.92 -3.49 39.70
CA ASP A 371 13.52 -4.23 38.49
C ASP A 371 14.42 -5.45 38.21
N LEU A 372 15.72 -5.35 38.56
CA LEU A 372 16.67 -6.44 38.39
C LEU A 372 16.55 -7.56 39.43
N GLU A 373 15.88 -7.31 40.54
CA GLU A 373 15.58 -8.35 41.51
C GLU A 373 14.35 -9.14 41.06
N THR A 374 14.44 -10.47 41.02
CA THR A 374 13.29 -11.33 40.71
C THR A 374 12.43 -11.59 41.95
N GLU A 375 13.06 -11.55 43.14
CA GLU A 375 12.38 -11.83 44.41
C GLU A 375 11.67 -10.59 45.00
N LEU A 376 10.38 -10.73 45.32
CA LEU A 376 9.58 -9.66 45.94
C LEU A 376 10.15 -9.19 47.30
N LYS A 377 10.73 -10.10 48.10
CA LYS A 377 11.38 -9.74 49.37
C LYS A 377 12.64 -8.91 49.17
N ALA A 378 13.42 -9.20 48.12
CA ALA A 378 14.59 -8.41 47.75
C ALA A 378 14.18 -7.03 47.24
N LYS A 379 13.16 -6.94 46.38
CA LYS A 379 12.58 -5.66 45.92
C LYS A 379 12.15 -4.77 47.08
N ARG A 380 11.42 -5.30 48.06
CA ARG A 380 11.00 -4.55 49.26
C ARG A 380 12.20 -4.01 50.05
N ARG A 381 13.26 -4.81 50.23
CA ARG A 381 14.48 -4.35 50.91
C ARG A 381 15.18 -3.24 50.15
N VAL A 382 15.26 -3.34 48.82
CA VAL A 382 15.84 -2.31 47.96
C VAL A 382 15.02 -1.02 48.05
N PHE A 383 13.70 -1.09 47.96
CA PHE A 383 12.85 0.10 48.09
C PHE A 383 12.87 0.72 49.49
N ARG A 384 12.95 -0.07 50.56
CA ARG A 384 13.11 0.48 51.92
C ARG A 384 14.44 1.23 52.08
N LYS A 385 15.54 0.67 51.55
CA LYS A 385 16.84 1.36 51.50
C LYS A 385 16.77 2.63 50.64
N ALA A 386 16.08 2.56 49.51
CA ALA A 386 15.89 3.71 48.64
C ALA A 386 15.10 4.83 49.33
N LEU A 387 14.06 4.50 50.09
CA LEU A 387 13.23 5.45 50.86
C LEU A 387 13.96 6.01 52.08
N GLU A 388 14.90 5.25 52.67
CA GLU A 388 15.79 5.75 53.72
C GLU A 388 16.74 6.84 53.19
N HIS A 389 17.23 6.68 51.96
CA HIS A 389 18.05 7.69 51.30
C HIS A 389 17.24 8.85 50.70
N ILE A 390 16.04 8.59 50.17
CA ILE A 390 15.21 9.57 49.45
C ILE A 390 13.74 9.45 49.88
N PRO A 391 13.34 10.15 50.96
CA PRO A 391 11.96 10.10 51.44
C PRO A 391 11.01 11.01 50.65
N ASN A 392 11.49 11.98 49.87
CA ASN A 392 10.66 12.98 49.19
C ASN A 392 10.22 12.60 47.77
N SER A 393 10.51 11.38 47.31
CA SER A 393 10.23 10.99 45.93
C SER A 393 8.96 10.16 45.79
N VAL A 394 7.96 10.75 45.12
CA VAL A 394 6.65 10.13 44.85
C VAL A 394 6.80 8.79 44.12
N ARG A 395 7.74 8.72 43.17
CA ARG A 395 7.93 7.54 42.32
C ARG A 395 8.43 6.32 43.09
N LEU A 396 9.31 6.51 44.09
CA LEU A 396 9.75 5.40 44.95
C LEU A 396 8.63 4.93 45.86
N TRP A 397 7.86 5.86 46.44
CA TRP A 397 6.71 5.51 47.27
C TRP A 397 5.67 4.70 46.49
N LYS A 398 5.32 5.10 45.25
CA LYS A 398 4.44 4.30 44.40
C LYS A 398 4.96 2.89 44.15
N ALA A 399 6.22 2.77 43.73
CA ALA A 399 6.82 1.48 43.42
C ALA A 399 6.96 0.58 44.67
N ALA A 400 7.15 1.18 45.85
CA ALA A 400 7.12 0.46 47.11
C ALA A 400 5.70 -0.02 47.47
N VAL A 401 4.70 0.84 47.29
CA VAL A 401 3.29 0.57 47.61
C VAL A 401 2.71 -0.53 46.73
N GLU A 402 3.06 -0.58 45.45
CA GLU A 402 2.61 -1.63 44.52
C GLU A 402 3.06 -3.05 44.94
N LEU A 403 4.10 -3.18 45.76
CA LEU A 403 4.67 -4.47 46.17
C LEU A 403 4.18 -4.97 47.54
N GLU A 404 3.39 -4.16 48.24
CA GLU A 404 2.96 -4.43 49.61
C GLU A 404 1.48 -4.86 49.71
N ASN A 405 1.18 -5.59 50.79
CA ASN A 405 -0.18 -5.99 51.13
C ASN A 405 -1.00 -4.75 51.52
N PRO A 406 -2.35 -4.78 51.42
CA PRO A 406 -3.17 -3.59 51.63
C PRO A 406 -3.00 -2.91 53.01
N GLU A 407 -2.74 -3.70 54.06
CA GLU A 407 -2.51 -3.17 55.41
C GLU A 407 -1.14 -2.48 55.55
N ASP A 408 -0.08 -3.10 55.04
CA ASP A 408 1.29 -2.55 55.05
C ASP A 408 1.39 -1.34 54.11
N ALA A 409 0.75 -1.43 52.94
CA ALA A 409 0.64 -0.36 51.95
C ALA A 409 -0.03 0.88 52.54
N ARG A 410 -1.07 0.72 53.37
CA ARG A 410 -1.70 1.84 54.08
C ARG A 410 -0.73 2.52 55.05
N ILE A 411 0.04 1.74 55.82
CA ILE A 411 1.03 2.28 56.76
C ILE A 411 2.13 3.03 55.99
N LEU A 412 2.66 2.45 54.92
CA LEU A 412 3.64 3.13 54.07
C LEU A 412 3.05 4.39 53.43
N LEU A 413 1.81 4.35 52.94
CA LEU A 413 1.16 5.51 52.34
C LEU A 413 0.95 6.64 53.34
N SER A 414 0.62 6.35 54.60
CA SER A 414 0.51 7.39 55.64
C SER A 414 1.82 8.14 55.84
N ARG A 415 2.95 7.42 55.84
CA ARG A 415 4.28 8.03 55.89
C ARG A 415 4.66 8.71 54.57
N ALA A 416 4.21 8.14 53.45
CA ALA A 416 4.46 8.68 52.12
C ALA A 416 3.81 10.06 51.94
N VAL A 417 2.56 10.24 52.40
CA VAL A 417 1.85 11.53 52.30
C VAL A 417 2.39 12.57 53.28
N GLU A 418 3.00 12.15 54.39
CA GLU A 418 3.73 13.05 55.31
C GLU A 418 5.04 13.56 54.68
N CYS A 419 5.78 12.68 54.00
CA CYS A 419 7.02 13.05 53.32
C CYS A 419 6.79 13.76 51.97
N CYS A 420 5.70 13.44 51.28
CA CYS A 420 5.32 13.97 49.97
C CYS A 420 3.92 14.58 50.04
N ASN A 421 3.81 15.74 50.68
CA ASN A 421 2.54 16.44 50.86
C ASN A 421 1.96 17.04 49.56
N THR A 422 2.79 17.24 48.52
CA THR A 422 2.41 17.83 47.22
C THR A 422 1.86 16.85 46.19
N SER A 423 1.97 15.54 46.43
CA SER A 423 1.60 14.53 45.41
C SER A 423 0.19 14.00 45.62
N VAL A 424 -0.68 14.27 44.66
CA VAL A 424 -2.10 13.90 44.76
C VAL A 424 -2.30 12.39 44.73
N GLU A 425 -1.57 11.68 43.86
CA GLU A 425 -1.80 10.26 43.61
C GLU A 425 -1.59 9.38 44.86
N LEU A 426 -0.65 9.76 45.73
CA LEU A 426 -0.45 9.08 47.01
C LEU A 426 -1.62 9.33 47.96
N TRP A 427 -2.13 10.56 48.03
CA TRP A 427 -3.34 10.89 48.78
C TRP A 427 -4.56 10.11 48.26
N LEU A 428 -4.71 9.97 46.94
CA LEU A 428 -5.81 9.20 46.34
C LEU A 428 -5.68 7.70 46.64
N ALA A 429 -4.47 7.14 46.52
CA ALA A 429 -4.22 5.74 46.82
C ALA A 429 -4.49 5.43 48.30
N LEU A 430 -4.10 6.35 49.19
CA LEU A 430 -4.37 6.25 50.61
C LEU A 430 -5.88 6.28 50.88
N ALA A 431 -6.60 7.24 50.31
CA ALA A 431 -8.03 7.38 50.49
C ALA A 431 -8.84 6.15 49.99
N ARG A 432 -8.33 5.40 49.01
CA ARG A 432 -8.95 4.16 48.52
C ARG A 432 -8.73 2.96 49.45
N LEU A 433 -7.62 2.93 50.18
CA LEU A 433 -7.25 1.81 51.06
C LEU A 433 -7.76 2.00 52.49
N GLU A 434 -8.17 3.21 52.87
CA GLU A 434 -8.67 3.51 54.20
C GLU A 434 -10.19 3.33 54.35
N THR A 435 -10.60 3.13 55.61
CA THR A 435 -11.99 3.21 56.04
C THR A 435 -12.57 4.60 55.78
N TYR A 436 -13.86 4.69 55.46
CA TYR A 436 -14.58 5.92 55.12
C TYR A 436 -14.27 7.14 56.02
N GLU A 437 -14.31 6.98 57.35
CA GLU A 437 -14.08 8.10 58.27
C GLU A 437 -12.66 8.66 58.21
N ASN A 438 -11.66 7.78 58.06
CA ASN A 438 -10.27 8.17 57.95
C ASN A 438 -9.94 8.69 56.55
N ALA A 439 -10.48 8.05 55.50
CA ALA A 439 -10.37 8.53 54.14
C ALA A 439 -10.93 9.97 54.00
N ARG A 440 -12.02 10.33 54.68
CA ARG A 440 -12.52 11.71 54.71
C ARG A 440 -11.55 12.68 55.39
N LYS A 441 -10.93 12.28 56.51
CA LYS A 441 -9.89 13.10 57.17
C LYS A 441 -8.68 13.28 56.26
N VAL A 442 -8.28 12.23 55.57
CA VAL A 442 -7.16 12.24 54.65
C VAL A 442 -7.44 13.12 53.43
N LEU A 443 -8.63 13.01 52.84
CA LEU A 443 -9.03 13.88 51.73
C LEU A 443 -9.21 15.35 52.15
N ASN A 444 -9.54 15.62 53.41
CA ASN A 444 -9.56 16.99 53.93
C ASN A 444 -8.12 17.53 54.12
N LYS A 445 -7.20 16.72 54.67
CA LYS A 445 -5.77 17.07 54.75
C LYS A 445 -5.15 17.25 53.36
N ALA A 446 -5.54 16.43 52.39
CA ALA A 446 -5.11 16.56 51.01
C ALA A 446 -5.60 17.88 50.39
N ARG A 447 -6.85 18.29 50.67
CA ARG A 447 -7.40 19.58 50.22
C ARG A 447 -6.70 20.79 50.84
N GLU A 448 -6.28 20.68 52.11
CA GLU A 448 -5.52 21.74 52.78
C GLU A 448 -4.13 21.92 52.16
N ASN A 449 -3.45 20.81 51.85
CA ASN A 449 -2.13 20.85 51.24
C ASN A 449 -2.16 21.16 49.73
N ILE A 450 -3.20 20.72 49.02
CA ILE A 450 -3.34 20.85 47.57
C ILE A 450 -4.77 21.33 47.24
N PRO A 451 -5.02 22.65 47.34
CA PRO A 451 -6.33 23.21 47.07
C PRO A 451 -6.57 23.44 45.56
N THR A 452 -5.53 23.30 44.72
CA THR A 452 -5.57 23.55 43.27
C THR A 452 -5.98 22.34 42.45
N ASP A 453 -6.02 21.13 43.02
CA ASP A 453 -6.29 19.92 42.25
C ASP A 453 -7.74 19.43 42.36
N LYS A 454 -8.27 19.00 41.20
CA LYS A 454 -9.64 18.51 41.02
C LYS A 454 -9.79 17.03 41.36
N GLN A 455 -8.74 16.22 41.23
CA GLN A 455 -8.83 14.77 41.46
C GLN A 455 -9.19 14.42 42.91
N ILE A 456 -8.79 15.25 43.87
CA ILE A 456 -9.12 15.08 45.29
C ILE A 456 -10.63 15.24 45.51
N TRP A 457 -11.26 16.16 44.78
CA TRP A 457 -12.70 16.38 44.86
C TRP A 457 -13.49 15.27 44.17
N THR A 458 -13.05 14.81 43.00
CA THR A 458 -13.71 13.71 42.30
C THR A 458 -13.55 12.38 43.02
N THR A 459 -12.41 12.13 43.67
CA THR A 459 -12.25 10.95 44.53
C THR A 459 -13.05 11.03 45.83
N ALA A 460 -13.19 12.22 46.43
CA ALA A 460 -14.13 12.41 47.54
C ALA A 460 -15.57 12.10 47.11
N ALA A 461 -15.97 12.54 45.92
CA ALA A 461 -17.27 12.23 45.34
C ALA A 461 -17.45 10.72 45.06
N LYS A 462 -16.43 10.04 44.51
CA LYS A 462 -16.43 8.57 44.34
C LYS A 462 -16.55 7.81 45.68
N LEU A 463 -15.87 8.29 46.72
CA LEU A 463 -15.92 7.67 48.05
C LEU A 463 -17.31 7.79 48.70
N GLU A 464 -17.97 8.93 48.57
CA GLU A 464 -19.34 9.10 49.09
C GLU A 464 -20.35 8.23 48.34
N GLU A 465 -20.18 8.06 47.03
CA GLU A 465 -21.02 7.17 46.22
C GLU A 465 -20.81 5.69 46.62
N ALA A 466 -19.57 5.27 46.84
CA ALA A 466 -19.26 3.90 47.27
C ALA A 466 -19.91 3.53 48.62
N ASN A 467 -20.18 4.52 49.47
CA ASN A 467 -20.84 4.35 50.76
C ASN A 467 -22.35 4.67 50.75
N GLY A 468 -22.91 5.01 49.58
CA GLY A 468 -24.36 5.22 49.39
C GLY A 468 -24.88 6.64 49.64
N ASN A 469 -24.01 7.64 49.89
CA ASN A 469 -24.41 9.03 50.16
C ASN A 469 -24.59 9.86 48.88
N ILE A 470 -25.60 9.56 48.08
CA ILE A 470 -25.81 10.13 46.74
C ILE A 470 -26.00 11.67 46.76
N HIS A 471 -26.75 12.21 47.72
CA HIS A 471 -27.03 13.66 47.78
C HIS A 471 -25.81 14.52 48.14
N MET A 472 -24.81 13.94 48.80
CA MET A 472 -23.60 14.67 49.16
C MET A 472 -22.64 14.83 47.99
N VAL A 473 -22.71 13.94 47.00
CA VAL A 473 -21.89 13.95 45.78
C VAL A 473 -22.07 15.26 44.99
N GLU A 474 -23.32 15.65 44.71
CA GLU A 474 -23.64 16.89 44.00
C GLU A 474 -23.10 18.13 44.75
N LYS A 475 -23.34 18.18 46.08
CA LYS A 475 -22.83 19.27 46.93
C LYS A 475 -21.31 19.34 47.00
N ILE A 476 -20.61 18.20 46.93
CA ILE A 476 -19.14 18.15 46.94
C ILE A 476 -18.58 18.69 45.63
N ILE A 477 -19.22 18.37 44.50
CA ILE A 477 -18.80 18.84 43.18
C ILE A 477 -19.06 20.35 43.03
N ASP A 478 -20.21 20.87 43.49
CA ASP A 478 -20.47 22.31 43.49
C ASP A 478 -19.45 23.08 44.35
N ARG A 479 -19.09 22.53 45.52
CA ARG A 479 -18.03 23.07 46.38
C ARG A 479 -16.66 22.98 45.72
N ALA A 480 -16.38 21.92 44.97
CA ALA A 480 -15.15 21.75 44.22
C ALA A 480 -14.99 22.86 43.19
N LEU A 481 -16.03 23.13 42.38
CA LEU A 481 -16.00 24.19 41.37
C LEU A 481 -15.86 25.57 42.00
N THR A 482 -16.52 25.82 43.14
CA THR A 482 -16.40 27.07 43.89
C THR A 482 -14.99 27.25 44.46
N SER A 483 -14.38 26.18 44.97
CA SER A 483 -13.03 26.22 45.52
C SER A 483 -11.96 26.37 44.43
N LEU A 484 -12.13 25.71 43.29
CA LEU A 484 -11.18 25.75 42.18
C LEU A 484 -11.24 27.10 41.45
N SER A 485 -12.44 27.69 41.32
CA SER A 485 -12.59 29.06 40.80
C SER A 485 -12.00 30.10 41.74
N ALA A 486 -12.17 29.94 43.06
CA ALA A 486 -11.56 30.81 44.05
C ALA A 486 -10.02 30.77 44.03
N ASN A 487 -9.44 29.61 43.67
CA ASN A 487 -7.99 29.42 43.54
C ASN A 487 -7.44 29.78 42.15
N GLY A 488 -8.28 30.26 41.23
CA GLY A 488 -7.86 30.75 39.91
C GLY A 488 -7.51 29.66 38.88
N VAL A 489 -7.97 28.42 39.07
CA VAL A 489 -7.78 27.34 38.09
C VAL A 489 -8.90 27.38 37.06
N GLU A 490 -8.55 27.59 35.78
CA GLU A 490 -9.52 27.51 34.68
C GLU A 490 -10.10 26.09 34.57
N ILE A 491 -11.42 26.01 34.52
CA ILE A 491 -12.17 24.75 34.45
C ILE A 491 -12.07 24.22 33.01
N ASN A 492 -11.07 23.37 32.75
CA ASN A 492 -10.91 22.72 31.45
C ASN A 492 -11.97 21.63 31.24
N ARG A 493 -12.92 21.87 30.33
CA ARG A 493 -13.99 20.93 29.94
C ARG A 493 -13.44 19.53 29.68
N GLU A 494 -12.47 19.39 28.79
CA GLU A 494 -11.91 18.09 28.38
C GLU A 494 -11.36 17.27 29.56
N GLN A 495 -10.68 17.93 30.50
CA GLN A 495 -10.08 17.25 31.65
C GLN A 495 -11.15 16.75 32.62
N TRP A 496 -12.23 17.53 32.83
CA TRP A 496 -13.36 17.09 33.63
C TRP A 496 -14.17 15.97 32.95
N PHE A 497 -14.26 15.96 31.61
CA PHE A 497 -14.84 14.84 30.87
C PHE A 497 -13.99 13.57 31.00
N GLN A 498 -12.66 13.68 30.94
CA GLN A 498 -11.77 12.53 31.20
C GLN A 498 -11.95 11.97 32.61
N GLU A 499 -12.10 12.83 33.62
CA GLU A 499 -12.37 12.40 35.00
C GLU A 499 -13.75 11.76 35.17
N ALA A 500 -14.77 12.27 34.47
CA ALA A 500 -16.08 11.63 34.41
C ALA A 500 -16.01 10.24 33.76
N ILE A 501 -15.25 10.08 32.67
CA ILE A 501 -15.02 8.79 32.02
C ILE A 501 -14.28 7.82 32.97
N GLU A 502 -13.25 8.30 33.70
CA GLU A 502 -12.55 7.48 34.69
C GLU A 502 -13.46 7.12 35.88
N ALA A 503 -14.35 8.02 36.28
CA ALA A 503 -15.36 7.75 37.30
C ALA A 503 -16.32 6.62 36.87
N GLU A 504 -16.72 6.60 35.59
CA GLU A 504 -17.59 5.56 35.05
C GLU A 504 -16.86 4.21 35.00
N LYS A 505 -15.58 4.21 34.60
CA LYS A 505 -14.73 3.01 34.68
C LYS A 505 -14.60 2.45 36.11
N SER A 506 -14.68 3.32 37.12
CA SER A 506 -14.71 2.92 38.54
C SER A 506 -16.11 2.59 39.08
N ASN A 507 -17.13 2.46 38.23
CA ASN A 507 -18.54 2.21 38.56
C ASN A 507 -19.22 3.29 39.43
N ALA A 508 -18.69 4.53 39.43
CA ALA A 508 -19.26 5.67 40.16
C ALA A 508 -20.16 6.52 39.24
N VAL A 509 -21.33 5.99 38.88
CA VAL A 509 -22.25 6.53 37.87
C VAL A 509 -22.88 7.86 38.29
N HIS A 510 -23.21 8.04 39.57
CA HIS A 510 -23.84 9.25 40.08
C HIS A 510 -22.85 10.41 40.16
N CYS A 511 -21.61 10.14 40.52
CA CYS A 511 -20.49 11.09 40.47
C CYS A 511 -20.30 11.61 39.04
N CYS A 512 -20.27 10.74 38.03
CA CYS A 512 -20.22 11.14 36.63
C CYS A 512 -21.37 12.08 36.24
N ARG A 513 -22.61 11.72 36.60
CA ARG A 513 -23.79 12.53 36.28
C ARG A 513 -23.72 13.92 36.88
N ALA A 514 -23.26 14.02 38.13
CA ALA A 514 -23.11 15.30 38.82
C ALA A 514 -21.96 16.14 38.26
N ILE A 515 -20.80 15.53 37.94
CA ILE A 515 -19.69 16.22 37.29
C ILE A 515 -20.15 16.80 35.95
N ILE A 516 -20.80 15.98 35.13
CA ILE A 516 -21.27 16.35 33.81
C ILE A 516 -22.30 17.46 33.88
N LYS A 517 -23.28 17.37 34.79
CA LYS A 517 -24.29 18.43 34.99
C LYS A 517 -23.63 19.77 35.31
N ALA A 518 -22.59 19.77 36.13
CA ALA A 518 -21.93 21.00 36.57
C ALA A 518 -20.97 21.58 35.50
N VAL A 519 -20.37 20.73 34.66
CA VAL A 519 -19.34 21.11 33.69
C VAL A 519 -19.92 21.48 32.32
N ILE A 520 -21.02 20.85 31.87
CA ILE A 520 -21.59 21.09 30.52
C ILE A 520 -21.97 22.56 30.28
N ALA A 521 -22.45 23.25 31.32
CA ALA A 521 -22.92 24.63 31.23
C ALA A 521 -21.79 25.67 31.20
N ILE A 522 -20.57 25.28 31.64
CA ILE A 522 -19.45 26.21 31.80
C ILE A 522 -18.66 26.29 30.49
N GLY A 523 -18.56 27.50 29.93
CA GLY A 523 -17.69 27.80 28.79
C GLY A 523 -18.30 27.63 27.40
N VAL A 524 -19.63 27.59 27.26
CA VAL A 524 -20.29 27.49 25.94
C VAL A 524 -21.30 28.61 25.69
N GLU A 525 -21.09 29.31 24.58
CA GLU A 525 -22.02 30.32 24.03
C GLU A 525 -23.36 29.68 23.65
N GLU A 526 -24.46 30.41 23.84
CA GLU A 526 -25.83 29.88 23.73
C GLU A 526 -26.17 29.31 22.34
N GLU A 527 -25.51 29.78 21.29
CA GLU A 527 -25.72 29.34 19.91
C GLU A 527 -25.05 27.98 19.60
N ASP A 528 -23.85 27.73 20.14
CA ASP A 528 -23.05 26.52 19.86
C ASP A 528 -23.24 25.38 20.88
N ARG A 529 -23.98 25.61 21.97
CA ARG A 529 -24.34 24.60 22.98
C ARG A 529 -24.87 23.31 22.37
N LYS A 530 -25.70 23.40 21.34
CA LYS A 530 -26.30 22.21 20.73
C LYS A 530 -25.27 21.29 20.07
N GLN A 531 -24.37 21.85 19.25
CA GLN A 531 -23.43 21.03 18.48
C GLN A 531 -22.37 20.47 19.42
N THR A 532 -21.83 21.31 20.30
CA THR A 532 -20.83 20.88 21.29
C THR A 532 -21.35 19.80 22.23
N TRP A 533 -22.60 19.83 22.68
CA TRP A 533 -23.15 18.75 23.53
C TRP A 533 -23.39 17.45 22.78
N ILE A 534 -23.73 17.51 21.49
CA ILE A 534 -23.85 16.30 20.66
C ILE A 534 -22.46 15.71 20.42
N ASP A 535 -21.47 16.54 20.09
CA ASP A 535 -20.11 16.10 19.83
C ASP A 535 -19.45 15.53 21.10
N ASP A 536 -19.67 16.13 22.26
CA ASP A 536 -19.24 15.58 23.56
C ASP A 536 -19.91 14.25 23.88
N ALA A 537 -21.21 14.13 23.62
CA ALA A 537 -21.93 12.88 23.86
C ALA A 537 -21.43 11.77 22.92
N GLU A 538 -21.10 12.11 21.67
CA GLU A 538 -20.45 11.20 20.73
C GLU A 538 -19.00 10.87 21.13
N TYR A 539 -18.27 11.83 21.71
CA TYR A 539 -16.94 11.60 22.28
C TYR A 539 -17.00 10.61 23.45
N CYS A 540 -17.91 10.82 24.40
CA CYS A 540 -18.12 9.90 25.53
C CYS A 540 -18.54 8.50 25.05
N ALA A 541 -19.39 8.42 24.02
CA ALA A 541 -19.79 7.14 23.43
C ALA A 541 -18.62 6.39 22.78
N LYS A 542 -17.67 7.10 22.15
CA LYS A 542 -16.45 6.50 21.56
C LYS A 542 -15.49 5.98 22.62
N GLU A 543 -15.38 6.67 23.76
CA GLU A 543 -14.51 6.29 24.89
C GLU A 543 -15.11 5.18 25.79
N ASN A 544 -16.27 4.62 25.41
CA ASN A 544 -17.05 3.60 26.13
C ASN A 544 -17.67 4.07 27.46
N ALA A 545 -17.91 5.37 27.61
CA ALA A 545 -18.58 5.97 28.77
C ALA A 545 -20.07 6.22 28.42
N PHE A 546 -20.90 5.20 28.59
CA PHE A 546 -22.29 5.21 28.16
C PHE A 546 -23.19 5.98 29.13
N GLU A 547 -22.95 5.86 30.43
CA GLU A 547 -23.70 6.60 31.46
C GLU A 547 -23.37 8.09 31.47
N CYS A 548 -22.12 8.44 31.17
CA CYS A 548 -21.72 9.82 30.93
C CYS A 548 -22.50 10.41 29.75
N ALA A 549 -22.55 9.70 28.62
CA ALA A 549 -23.31 10.13 27.46
C ALA A 549 -24.82 10.25 27.77
N ARG A 550 -25.41 9.35 28.57
CA ARG A 550 -26.80 9.47 29.06
C ARG A 550 -27.02 10.75 29.86
N ALA A 551 -26.10 11.09 30.74
CA ALA A 551 -26.17 12.31 31.54
C ALA A 551 -26.12 13.57 30.67
N VAL A 552 -25.22 13.58 29.67
CA VAL A 552 -25.11 14.67 28.68
C VAL A 552 -26.42 14.81 27.90
N TYR A 553 -26.97 13.70 27.40
CA TYR A 553 -28.25 13.73 26.68
C TYR A 553 -29.41 14.16 27.58
N ALA A 554 -29.49 13.69 28.82
CA ALA A 554 -30.55 14.10 29.75
C ALA A 554 -30.51 15.60 30.03
N PHE A 555 -29.32 16.17 30.21
CA PHE A 555 -29.14 17.61 30.41
C PHE A 555 -29.49 18.40 29.13
N ALA A 556 -28.97 17.97 27.98
CA ALA A 556 -29.26 18.61 26.69
C ALA A 556 -30.77 18.62 26.36
N LEU A 557 -31.51 17.60 26.80
CA LEU A 557 -32.95 17.48 26.60
C LEU A 557 -33.78 18.33 27.58
N GLN A 558 -33.28 18.60 28.78
CA GLN A 558 -33.92 19.53 29.73
C GLN A 558 -33.86 20.97 29.21
N GLU A 559 -32.70 21.37 28.68
CA GLU A 559 -32.46 22.72 28.13
C GLU A 559 -33.13 22.94 26.77
N PHE A 560 -33.16 21.90 25.90
CA PHE A 560 -33.78 22.00 24.57
C PHE A 560 -34.87 20.95 24.30
N PRO A 561 -36.07 21.07 24.91
CA PRO A 561 -37.15 20.11 24.70
C PRO A 561 -37.71 20.07 23.27
N SER A 562 -37.58 21.16 22.50
CA SER A 562 -38.27 21.37 21.22
C SER A 562 -37.54 20.82 19.98
N LYS A 563 -36.26 20.45 20.09
CA LYS A 563 -35.42 20.13 18.93
C LYS A 563 -35.36 18.62 18.66
N LYS A 564 -35.98 18.17 17.55
CA LYS A 564 -35.95 16.80 16.99
C LYS A 564 -34.57 16.14 16.97
N SER A 565 -33.53 16.88 16.61
CA SER A 565 -32.19 16.31 16.33
C SER A 565 -31.55 15.69 17.58
N ILE A 566 -31.74 16.28 18.75
CA ILE A 566 -31.13 15.82 20.01
C ILE A 566 -31.87 14.56 20.48
N TRP A 567 -33.20 14.58 20.47
CA TRP A 567 -34.03 13.40 20.78
C TRP A 567 -33.70 12.21 19.89
N LEU A 568 -33.51 12.44 18.59
CA LEU A 568 -33.18 11.39 17.64
C LEU A 568 -31.79 10.81 17.89
N ARG A 569 -30.78 11.65 18.18
CA ARG A 569 -29.43 11.17 18.55
C ARG A 569 -29.44 10.39 19.86
N ALA A 570 -30.14 10.89 20.89
CA ALA A 570 -30.32 10.20 22.17
C ALA A 570 -31.03 8.85 22.00
N ALA A 571 -32.06 8.79 21.15
CA ALA A 571 -32.79 7.55 20.89
C ALA A 571 -31.97 6.54 20.06
N TYR A 572 -31.13 7.00 19.12
CA TYR A 572 -30.16 6.13 18.45
C TYR A 572 -29.07 5.62 19.40
N PHE A 573 -28.59 6.48 20.29
CA PHE A 573 -27.63 6.11 21.32
C PHE A 573 -28.20 5.03 22.25
N GLU A 574 -29.43 5.23 22.75
CA GLU A 574 -30.13 4.23 23.56
C GLU A 574 -30.49 2.97 22.76
N LYS A 575 -30.71 3.05 21.44
CA LYS A 575 -30.87 1.84 20.62
C LYS A 575 -29.59 1.00 20.57
N ASN A 576 -28.42 1.65 20.54
CA ASN A 576 -27.13 0.98 20.41
C ASN A 576 -26.55 0.49 21.75
N HIS A 577 -26.74 1.26 22.82
CA HIS A 577 -26.09 1.03 24.12
C HIS A 577 -27.08 0.93 25.29
N GLY A 578 -28.37 1.18 25.04
CA GLY A 578 -29.42 1.32 26.05
C GLY A 578 -30.00 0.04 26.60
N THR A 579 -30.53 0.15 27.81
CA THR A 579 -31.52 -0.80 28.32
C THR A 579 -32.86 -0.55 27.64
N ARG A 580 -33.66 -1.62 27.43
CA ARG A 580 -34.94 -1.50 26.72
C ARG A 580 -35.89 -0.51 27.43
N GLU A 581 -35.84 -0.48 28.76
CA GLU A 581 -36.66 0.39 29.61
C GLU A 581 -36.22 1.87 29.54
N SER A 582 -34.92 2.16 29.47
CA SER A 582 -34.41 3.52 29.32
C SER A 582 -34.79 4.11 27.96
N LEU A 583 -34.73 3.31 26.89
CA LEU A 583 -35.20 3.70 25.57
C LEU A 583 -36.70 4.04 25.57
N GLU A 584 -37.51 3.21 26.21
CA GLU A 584 -38.96 3.44 26.31
C GLU A 584 -39.30 4.68 27.11
N ALA A 585 -38.66 4.88 28.28
CA ALA A 585 -38.85 6.08 29.10
C ALA A 585 -38.42 7.35 28.35
N LEU A 586 -37.31 7.28 27.60
CA LEU A 586 -36.85 8.38 26.76
C LEU A 586 -37.86 8.67 25.64
N LEU A 587 -38.36 7.65 24.95
CA LEU A 587 -39.30 7.80 23.85
C LEU A 587 -40.67 8.31 24.32
N GLN A 588 -41.14 7.90 25.51
CA GLN A 588 -42.35 8.47 26.13
C GLN A 588 -42.19 9.96 26.44
N ARG A 589 -41.04 10.36 27.02
CA ARG A 589 -40.72 11.79 27.23
C ARG A 589 -40.62 12.54 25.90
N ALA A 590 -39.99 11.92 24.90
CA ALA A 590 -39.83 12.51 23.58
C ALA A 590 -41.18 12.79 22.90
N VAL A 591 -42.11 11.86 23.03
CA VAL A 591 -43.48 11.97 22.53
C VAL A 591 -44.26 13.08 23.22
N ALA A 592 -44.10 13.24 24.53
CA ALA A 592 -44.78 14.28 25.30
C ALA A 592 -44.30 15.70 24.93
N HIS A 593 -43.00 15.86 24.69
CA HIS A 593 -42.40 17.17 24.38
C HIS A 593 -42.37 17.51 22.88
N CYS A 594 -42.27 16.50 22.00
CA CYS A 594 -42.21 16.67 20.54
C CYS A 594 -43.29 15.83 19.82
N PRO A 595 -44.57 16.26 19.85
CA PRO A 595 -45.66 15.51 19.23
C PRO A 595 -45.58 15.47 17.69
N LYS A 596 -44.98 16.48 17.05
CA LYS A 596 -44.90 16.61 15.58
C LYS A 596 -43.83 15.72 14.92
N SER A 597 -42.93 15.11 15.70
CA SER A 597 -41.81 14.35 15.11
C SER A 597 -42.17 12.89 14.84
N GLU A 598 -42.49 12.61 13.58
CA GLU A 598 -42.89 11.28 13.08
C GLU A 598 -41.85 10.19 13.35
N VAL A 599 -40.56 10.50 13.19
CA VAL A 599 -39.46 9.53 13.33
C VAL A 599 -39.36 8.96 14.76
N LEU A 600 -39.65 9.77 15.79
CA LEU A 600 -39.61 9.33 17.18
C LEU A 600 -40.78 8.40 17.50
N TRP A 601 -41.98 8.70 16.99
CA TRP A 601 -43.13 7.81 17.06
C TRP A 601 -42.86 6.47 16.39
N LEU A 602 -42.24 6.48 15.22
CA LEU A 602 -41.85 5.27 14.51
C LEU A 602 -40.80 4.46 15.27
N MET A 603 -39.85 5.12 15.93
CA MET A 603 -38.85 4.47 16.76
C MET A 603 -39.48 3.85 18.02
N GLY A 604 -40.42 4.57 18.66
CA GLY A 604 -41.26 4.08 19.76
C GLY A 604 -42.04 2.83 19.37
N ALA A 605 -42.79 2.90 18.28
CA ALA A 605 -43.56 1.77 17.77
C ALA A 605 -42.67 0.57 17.42
N LYS A 606 -41.51 0.80 16.80
CA LYS A 606 -40.55 -0.27 16.49
C LYS A 606 -39.92 -0.90 17.74
N SER A 607 -39.58 -0.12 18.75
CA SER A 607 -39.00 -0.64 20.00
C SER A 607 -39.97 -1.59 20.72
N LYS A 608 -41.24 -1.17 20.88
CA LYS A 608 -42.31 -2.01 21.45
C LYS A 608 -42.62 -3.24 20.58
N TRP A 609 -42.54 -3.09 19.27
CA TRP A 609 -42.72 -4.21 18.35
C TRP A 609 -41.59 -5.25 18.46
N LEU A 610 -40.32 -4.82 18.58
CA LEU A 610 -39.20 -5.72 18.82
C LEU A 610 -39.28 -6.40 20.20
N ALA A 611 -39.91 -5.76 21.18
CA ALA A 611 -40.21 -6.36 22.48
C ALA A 611 -41.35 -7.41 22.41
N GLY A 612 -42.02 -7.55 21.26
CA GLY A 612 -43.14 -8.49 21.07
C GLY A 612 -44.50 -7.97 21.53
N ASP A 613 -44.57 -6.76 22.11
CA ASP A 613 -45.82 -6.15 22.57
C ASP A 613 -46.51 -5.39 21.42
N VAL A 614 -47.22 -6.16 20.60
CA VAL A 614 -48.00 -5.65 19.47
C VAL A 614 -49.15 -4.74 19.92
N PRO A 615 -49.94 -5.06 20.96
CA PRO A 615 -50.99 -4.17 21.46
C PRO A 615 -50.47 -2.80 21.93
N ALA A 616 -49.37 -2.73 22.68
CA ALA A 616 -48.81 -1.45 23.12
C ALA A 616 -48.26 -0.64 21.93
N ALA A 617 -47.62 -1.30 20.96
CA ALA A 617 -47.18 -0.64 19.73
C ALA A 617 -48.37 -0.03 18.95
N ARG A 618 -49.52 -0.72 18.89
CA ARG A 618 -50.76 -0.19 18.32
C ARG A 618 -51.28 1.00 19.13
N GLY A 619 -51.22 0.94 20.47
CA GLY A 619 -51.58 2.05 21.35
C GLY A 619 -50.75 3.31 21.06
N ILE A 620 -49.43 3.16 20.95
CA ILE A 620 -48.52 4.26 20.59
C ILE A 620 -48.81 4.80 19.19
N LEU A 621 -49.07 3.93 18.21
CA LEU A 621 -49.45 4.37 16.86
C LEU A 621 -50.81 5.09 16.84
N SER A 622 -51.76 4.68 17.68
CA SER A 622 -53.04 5.38 17.82
C SER A 622 -52.89 6.78 18.41
N LEU A 623 -52.00 6.95 19.39
CA LEU A 623 -51.62 8.26 19.92
C LEU A 623 -50.87 9.07 18.86
N ALA A 624 -50.04 8.43 18.04
CA ALA A 624 -49.36 9.07 16.93
C ALA A 624 -50.35 9.58 15.86
N PHE A 625 -51.46 8.87 15.59
CA PHE A 625 -52.53 9.35 14.70
C PHE A 625 -53.30 10.54 15.26
N GLN A 626 -53.51 10.58 16.59
CA GLN A 626 -54.12 11.74 17.25
C GLN A 626 -53.22 12.98 17.17
N ALA A 627 -51.91 12.78 17.35
CA ALA A 627 -50.92 13.85 17.26
C ALA A 627 -50.68 14.31 15.82
N ASN A 628 -50.65 13.39 14.85
CA ASN A 628 -50.32 13.66 13.45
C ASN A 628 -51.30 12.95 12.48
N PRO A 629 -52.40 13.60 12.10
CA PRO A 629 -53.40 13.02 11.19
C PRO A 629 -52.91 12.80 9.74
N ASN A 630 -51.93 13.58 9.28
CA ASN A 630 -51.54 13.66 7.86
C ASN A 630 -50.27 12.89 7.49
N SER A 631 -49.64 12.19 8.45
CA SER A 631 -48.28 11.67 8.27
C SER A 631 -48.23 10.31 7.59
N GLU A 632 -47.64 10.26 6.40
CA GLU A 632 -47.52 9.08 5.54
C GLU A 632 -46.74 7.92 6.18
N ASP A 633 -45.60 8.21 6.80
CA ASP A 633 -44.71 7.15 7.31
C ASP A 633 -45.34 6.42 8.52
N ILE A 634 -46.21 7.08 9.29
CA ILE A 634 -46.97 6.46 10.40
C ILE A 634 -48.00 5.48 9.85
N TRP A 635 -48.76 5.87 8.82
CA TRP A 635 -49.69 4.97 8.13
C TRP A 635 -48.96 3.74 7.58
N LEU A 636 -47.81 3.95 6.93
CA LEU A 636 -47.00 2.86 6.39
C LEU A 636 -46.45 1.93 7.47
N ALA A 637 -46.08 2.47 8.64
CA ALA A 637 -45.61 1.67 9.77
C ALA A 637 -46.73 0.87 10.44
N ALA A 638 -47.92 1.46 10.58
CA ALA A 638 -49.10 0.75 11.06
C ALA A 638 -49.47 -0.41 10.12
N VAL A 639 -49.46 -0.17 8.80
CA VAL A 639 -49.71 -1.22 7.81
C VAL A 639 -48.63 -2.30 7.85
N LYS A 640 -47.36 -1.93 8.05
CA LYS A 640 -46.26 -2.89 8.21
C LYS A 640 -46.50 -3.79 9.42
N LEU A 641 -46.81 -3.21 10.57
CA LEU A 641 -47.07 -3.93 11.81
C LEU A 641 -48.25 -4.89 11.67
N GLU A 642 -49.35 -4.47 11.06
CA GLU A 642 -50.50 -5.35 10.86
C GLU A 642 -50.22 -6.45 9.82
N SER A 643 -49.43 -6.14 8.78
CA SER A 643 -49.05 -7.13 7.76
C SER A 643 -48.14 -8.24 8.31
N GLU A 644 -47.27 -7.93 9.27
CA GLU A 644 -46.39 -8.91 9.91
C GLU A 644 -47.13 -9.81 10.91
N ASN A 645 -48.27 -9.34 11.45
CA ASN A 645 -49.13 -10.09 12.37
C ASN A 645 -50.24 -10.88 11.67
N SER A 646 -50.23 -10.96 10.33
CA SER A 646 -51.22 -11.67 9.51
C SER A 646 -52.66 -11.13 9.58
N GLU A 647 -52.88 -9.94 10.16
CA GLU A 647 -54.19 -9.27 10.26
C GLU A 647 -54.46 -8.39 9.02
N TYR A 648 -54.52 -9.03 7.86
CA TYR A 648 -54.57 -8.36 6.57
C TYR A 648 -55.84 -7.56 6.32
N GLU A 649 -56.99 -7.96 6.90
CA GLU A 649 -58.25 -7.23 6.77
C GLU A 649 -58.21 -5.86 7.44
N ARG A 650 -57.59 -5.80 8.63
CA ARG A 650 -57.39 -4.54 9.34
C ARG A 650 -56.40 -3.66 8.59
N ALA A 651 -55.35 -4.26 8.03
CA ALA A 651 -54.40 -3.56 7.16
C ALA A 651 -55.08 -2.97 5.91
N ARG A 652 -56.00 -3.71 5.26
CA ARG A 652 -56.83 -3.19 4.14
C ARG A 652 -57.66 -1.98 4.54
N ARG A 653 -58.34 -2.04 5.69
CA ARG A 653 -59.14 -0.91 6.21
C ARG A 653 -58.27 0.30 6.54
N LEU A 654 -57.10 0.09 7.14
CA LEU A 654 -56.13 1.15 7.41
C LEU A 654 -55.59 1.76 6.11
N LEU A 655 -55.30 0.95 5.09
CA LEU A 655 -54.88 1.43 3.77
C LEU A 655 -56.00 2.16 3.02
N ALA A 656 -57.26 1.75 3.17
CA ALA A 656 -58.40 2.50 2.63
C ALA A 656 -58.51 3.89 3.26
N LYS A 657 -58.35 3.97 4.59
CA LYS A 657 -58.29 5.25 5.32
C LYS A 657 -57.07 6.08 4.91
N ALA A 658 -55.90 5.45 4.76
CA ALA A 658 -54.69 6.13 4.32
C ALA A 658 -54.83 6.70 2.90
N ARG A 659 -55.47 5.96 1.98
CA ARG A 659 -55.78 6.45 0.62
C ARG A 659 -56.69 7.68 0.63
N ALA A 660 -57.66 7.75 1.55
CA ALA A 660 -58.55 8.89 1.69
C ALA A 660 -57.89 10.10 2.37
N SER A 661 -57.03 9.86 3.36
CA SER A 661 -56.40 10.91 4.17
C SER A 661 -55.15 11.51 3.52
N ALA A 662 -54.30 10.68 2.92
CA ALA A 662 -53.05 11.07 2.29
C ALA A 662 -52.73 10.14 1.11
N PRO A 663 -53.33 10.37 -0.07
CA PRO A 663 -53.04 9.58 -1.26
C PRO A 663 -51.63 9.93 -1.75
N THR A 664 -50.62 9.18 -1.30
CA THR A 664 -49.26 9.31 -1.84
C THR A 664 -48.84 8.07 -2.62
N PRO A 665 -47.92 8.21 -3.59
CA PRO A 665 -47.47 7.09 -4.41
C PRO A 665 -46.96 5.91 -3.59
N ARG A 666 -46.38 6.17 -2.41
CA ARG A 666 -45.85 5.14 -1.50
C ARG A 666 -46.97 4.36 -0.78
N VAL A 667 -48.05 5.02 -0.37
CA VAL A 667 -49.21 4.37 0.27
C VAL A 667 -49.91 3.46 -0.72
N MET A 668 -50.17 3.95 -1.94
CA MET A 668 -50.78 3.14 -3.01
C MET A 668 -49.89 1.98 -3.46
N MET A 669 -48.58 2.20 -3.53
CA MET A 669 -47.61 1.13 -3.81
C MET A 669 -47.72 0.02 -2.74
N LYS A 670 -47.89 0.39 -1.48
CA LYS A 670 -48.01 -0.58 -0.37
C LYS A 670 -49.35 -1.28 -0.36
N SER A 671 -50.45 -0.61 -0.75
CA SER A 671 -51.74 -1.28 -0.92
C SER A 671 -51.71 -2.28 -2.08
N ALA A 672 -51.16 -1.90 -3.23
CA ALA A 672 -50.96 -2.82 -4.34
C ALA A 672 -50.08 -4.01 -3.94
N ARG A 673 -49.03 -3.77 -3.15
CA ARG A 673 -48.16 -4.83 -2.64
C ARG A 673 -48.85 -5.77 -1.65
N LEU A 674 -49.76 -5.26 -0.82
CA LEU A 674 -50.52 -6.08 0.12
C LEU A 674 -51.47 -7.02 -0.63
N GLU A 675 -52.22 -6.51 -1.61
CA GLU A 675 -53.07 -7.36 -2.46
C GLU A 675 -52.26 -8.35 -3.29
N TRP A 676 -51.06 -7.95 -3.72
CA TRP A 676 -50.13 -8.84 -4.40
C TRP A 676 -49.62 -9.96 -3.49
N ALA A 677 -49.38 -9.69 -2.21
CA ALA A 677 -48.97 -10.71 -1.23
C ALA A 677 -50.10 -11.70 -0.91
N LEU A 678 -51.36 -11.27 -1.04
CA LEU A 678 -52.55 -12.11 -0.84
C LEU A 678 -52.99 -12.83 -2.13
N GLU A 679 -52.18 -12.78 -3.19
CA GLU A 679 -52.45 -13.39 -4.51
C GLU A 679 -53.71 -12.88 -5.24
N ASN A 680 -54.32 -11.78 -4.76
CA ASN A 680 -55.43 -11.08 -5.41
C ASN A 680 -54.91 -10.22 -6.58
N LEU A 681 -54.43 -10.87 -7.63
CA LEU A 681 -53.72 -10.21 -8.75
C LEU A 681 -54.61 -9.25 -9.56
N SER A 682 -55.92 -9.50 -9.64
CA SER A 682 -56.88 -8.66 -10.37
C SER A 682 -57.11 -7.32 -9.67
N GLU A 683 -57.39 -7.34 -8.37
CA GLU A 683 -57.56 -6.13 -7.56
C GLU A 683 -56.25 -5.34 -7.46
N ALA A 684 -55.12 -6.03 -7.35
CA ALA A 684 -53.80 -5.40 -7.36
C ALA A 684 -53.55 -4.63 -8.68
N LEU A 685 -53.91 -5.19 -9.83
CA LEU A 685 -53.80 -4.51 -11.12
C LEU A 685 -54.73 -3.30 -11.24
N ASN A 686 -55.97 -3.41 -10.75
CA ASN A 686 -56.92 -2.29 -10.75
C ASN A 686 -56.39 -1.14 -9.88
N LEU A 687 -55.92 -1.46 -8.66
CA LEU A 687 -55.31 -0.48 -7.77
C LEU A 687 -54.04 0.15 -8.37
N LEU A 688 -53.23 -0.62 -9.10
CA LEU A 688 -52.05 -0.09 -9.79
C LEU A 688 -52.43 0.79 -10.98
N GLU A 689 -53.50 0.47 -11.70
CA GLU A 689 -53.98 1.28 -12.82
C GLU A 689 -54.57 2.61 -12.34
N GLU A 690 -55.37 2.58 -11.27
CA GLU A 690 -55.82 3.78 -10.56
C GLU A 690 -54.62 4.60 -10.07
N ALA A 691 -53.66 3.94 -9.44
CA ALA A 691 -52.45 4.57 -8.94
C ALA A 691 -51.63 5.24 -10.04
N VAL A 692 -51.50 4.60 -11.20
CA VAL A 692 -50.78 5.13 -12.36
C VAL A 692 -51.51 6.32 -12.99
N LYS A 693 -52.86 6.32 -12.98
CA LYS A 693 -53.66 7.46 -13.45
C LYS A 693 -53.44 8.69 -12.56
N VAL A 694 -53.40 8.50 -11.25
CA VAL A 694 -53.22 9.59 -10.29
C VAL A 694 -51.75 10.04 -10.22
N PHE A 695 -50.80 9.10 -10.31
CA PHE A 695 -49.36 9.40 -10.22
C PHE A 695 -48.54 8.74 -11.35
N PRO A 696 -48.56 9.33 -12.56
CA PRO A 696 -47.80 8.81 -13.70
C PRO A 696 -46.27 8.88 -13.52
N ASP A 697 -45.80 9.81 -12.68
CA ASP A 697 -44.38 10.17 -12.51
C ASP A 697 -43.61 9.23 -11.57
N PHE A 698 -44.30 8.30 -10.89
CA PHE A 698 -43.65 7.41 -9.93
C PHE A 698 -43.27 6.05 -10.57
N PRO A 699 -41.99 5.76 -10.80
CA PRO A 699 -41.56 4.62 -11.62
C PRO A 699 -41.86 3.26 -10.99
N LYS A 700 -41.88 3.18 -9.66
CA LYS A 700 -41.99 1.92 -8.94
C LYS A 700 -43.38 1.29 -9.05
N LEU A 701 -44.41 2.09 -9.33
CA LEU A 701 -45.75 1.58 -9.66
C LEU A 701 -45.74 0.86 -11.00
N TRP A 702 -45.08 1.44 -12.01
CA TRP A 702 -44.87 0.78 -13.30
C TRP A 702 -44.07 -0.52 -13.18
N MET A 703 -43.04 -0.53 -12.31
CA MET A 703 -42.28 -1.75 -12.01
C MET A 703 -43.17 -2.84 -11.42
N MET A 704 -44.02 -2.52 -10.43
CA MET A 704 -44.93 -3.50 -9.82
C MET A 704 -45.97 -4.00 -10.80
N LYS A 705 -46.51 -3.11 -11.64
CA LYS A 705 -47.47 -3.49 -12.68
C LYS A 705 -46.87 -4.49 -13.66
N GLY A 706 -45.68 -4.18 -14.19
CA GLY A 706 -44.98 -5.08 -15.10
C GLY A 706 -44.59 -6.41 -14.45
N GLN A 707 -44.18 -6.42 -13.17
CA GLN A 707 -43.86 -7.65 -12.44
C GLN A 707 -45.09 -8.54 -12.19
N ILE A 708 -46.27 -7.95 -11.94
CA ILE A 708 -47.52 -8.71 -11.82
C ILE A 708 -47.93 -9.28 -13.19
N GLU A 709 -47.77 -8.50 -14.26
CA GLU A 709 -48.03 -8.96 -15.63
C GLU A 709 -47.06 -10.07 -16.06
N GLU A 710 -45.79 -10.02 -15.64
CA GLU A 710 -44.81 -11.11 -15.78
C GLU A 710 -45.27 -12.38 -15.06
N GLN A 711 -45.77 -12.27 -13.83
CA GLN A 711 -46.30 -13.42 -13.09
C GLN A 711 -47.54 -14.03 -13.73
N GLN A 712 -48.39 -13.19 -14.34
CA GLN A 712 -49.54 -13.64 -15.15
C GLN A 712 -49.14 -14.21 -16.52
N ARG A 713 -47.83 -14.29 -16.83
CA ARG A 713 -47.28 -14.70 -18.14
C ARG A 713 -47.75 -13.85 -19.32
N ARG A 714 -48.21 -12.62 -19.09
CA ARG A 714 -48.64 -11.67 -20.14
C ARG A 714 -47.46 -10.77 -20.53
N LEU A 715 -46.43 -11.37 -21.13
CA LEU A 715 -45.15 -10.71 -21.40
C LEU A 715 -45.28 -9.50 -22.35
N GLU A 716 -46.12 -9.59 -23.38
CA GLU A 716 -46.36 -8.47 -24.31
C GLU A 716 -46.96 -7.24 -23.63
N LYS A 717 -47.89 -7.45 -22.68
CA LYS A 717 -48.47 -6.35 -21.89
C LYS A 717 -47.44 -5.78 -20.92
N ALA A 718 -46.61 -6.61 -20.33
CA ALA A 718 -45.49 -6.18 -19.48
C ALA A 718 -44.49 -5.30 -20.25
N ALA A 719 -44.14 -5.69 -21.49
CA ALA A 719 -43.29 -4.87 -22.35
C ALA A 719 -43.96 -3.51 -22.68
N GLN A 720 -45.27 -3.50 -22.93
CA GLN A 720 -46.02 -2.25 -23.15
C GLN A 720 -46.06 -1.38 -21.89
N THR A 721 -46.28 -1.95 -20.70
CA THR A 721 -46.32 -1.18 -19.45
C THR A 721 -44.94 -0.65 -19.09
N TYR A 722 -43.86 -1.41 -19.31
CA TYR A 722 -42.50 -0.91 -19.14
C TYR A 722 -42.17 0.19 -20.17
N THR A 723 -42.51 0.04 -21.44
CA THR A 723 -42.25 1.09 -22.44
C THR A 723 -43.06 2.37 -22.18
N GLN A 724 -44.30 2.26 -21.70
CA GLN A 724 -45.09 3.40 -21.22
C GLN A 724 -44.45 4.05 -19.99
N GLY A 725 -44.01 3.23 -19.02
CA GLY A 725 -43.28 3.68 -17.85
C GLY A 725 -41.99 4.40 -18.23
N LEU A 726 -41.22 3.92 -19.21
CA LEU A 726 -39.97 4.52 -19.69
C LEU A 726 -40.19 5.83 -20.47
N LYS A 727 -41.36 6.00 -21.10
CA LYS A 727 -41.75 7.26 -21.75
C LYS A 727 -42.09 8.34 -20.71
N LYS A 728 -42.78 7.96 -19.64
CA LYS A 728 -43.19 8.88 -18.56
C LYS A 728 -42.07 9.14 -17.56
N CYS A 729 -41.30 8.11 -17.21
CA CYS A 729 -40.21 8.13 -16.25
C CYS A 729 -38.87 7.73 -16.92
N PRO A 730 -38.23 8.63 -17.67
CA PRO A 730 -36.96 8.33 -18.33
C PRO A 730 -35.78 8.17 -17.36
N ASN A 731 -35.84 8.79 -16.17
CA ASN A 731 -34.70 8.88 -15.25
C ASN A 731 -34.53 7.68 -14.31
N SER A 732 -35.50 6.75 -14.29
CA SER A 732 -35.48 5.63 -13.36
C SER A 732 -34.69 4.43 -13.89
N ILE A 733 -33.49 4.25 -13.36
CA ILE A 733 -32.55 3.18 -13.74
C ILE A 733 -33.14 1.76 -13.56
N PRO A 734 -33.78 1.41 -12.43
CA PRO A 734 -34.28 0.05 -12.23
C PRO A 734 -35.36 -0.38 -13.24
N LEU A 735 -36.11 0.57 -13.80
CA LEU A 735 -37.13 0.31 -14.81
C LEU A 735 -36.51 -0.08 -16.16
N TRP A 736 -35.40 0.58 -16.54
CA TRP A 736 -34.61 0.20 -17.72
C TRP A 736 -34.03 -1.22 -17.57
N ILE A 737 -33.56 -1.55 -16.37
CA ILE A 737 -33.01 -2.89 -16.06
C ILE A 737 -34.10 -3.95 -16.17
N LEU A 738 -35.27 -3.74 -15.55
CA LEU A 738 -36.39 -4.69 -15.66
C LEU A 738 -36.87 -4.86 -17.11
N SER A 739 -36.99 -3.76 -17.85
CA SER A 739 -37.35 -3.82 -19.27
C SER A 739 -36.33 -4.60 -20.10
N SER A 740 -35.04 -4.40 -19.84
CA SER A 740 -33.98 -5.13 -20.53
C SER A 740 -33.95 -6.62 -20.16
N SER A 741 -34.13 -6.94 -18.88
CA SER A 741 -34.22 -8.32 -18.37
C SER A 741 -35.45 -9.07 -18.91
N LEU A 742 -36.58 -8.38 -19.10
CA LEU A 742 -37.78 -8.96 -19.73
C LEU A 742 -37.47 -9.40 -21.16
N GLU A 743 -36.87 -8.51 -21.95
CA GLU A 743 -36.55 -8.75 -23.36
C GLU A 743 -35.43 -9.79 -23.53
N GLU A 744 -34.51 -9.89 -22.55
CA GLU A 744 -33.54 -10.98 -22.44
C GLU A 744 -34.25 -12.34 -22.24
N ARG A 745 -35.27 -12.40 -21.37
CA ARG A 745 -36.07 -13.63 -21.16
C ARG A 745 -36.89 -14.01 -22.39
N GLU A 746 -37.34 -13.03 -23.17
CA GLU A 746 -38.00 -13.25 -24.47
C GLU A 746 -37.01 -13.71 -25.56
N GLY A 747 -35.70 -13.70 -25.29
CA GLY A 747 -34.65 -14.15 -26.21
C GLY A 747 -34.24 -13.11 -27.25
N THR A 748 -34.80 -11.90 -27.22
CA THR A 748 -34.45 -10.83 -28.18
C THR A 748 -33.31 -9.95 -27.66
N LEU A 749 -32.09 -10.52 -27.66
CA LEU A 749 -30.89 -9.86 -27.16
C LEU A 749 -30.61 -8.49 -27.82
N THR A 750 -30.91 -8.34 -29.12
CA THR A 750 -30.71 -7.09 -29.86
C THR A 750 -31.61 -5.96 -29.37
N LYS A 751 -32.87 -6.27 -29.03
CA LYS A 751 -33.80 -5.30 -28.43
C LYS A 751 -33.34 -4.92 -27.03
N ALA A 752 -32.95 -5.89 -26.21
CA ALA A 752 -32.42 -5.65 -24.87
C ALA A 752 -31.20 -4.70 -24.89
N ARG A 753 -30.26 -4.89 -25.83
CA ARG A 753 -29.13 -3.98 -26.08
C ARG A 753 -29.63 -2.58 -26.42
N SER A 754 -30.47 -2.44 -27.44
CA SER A 754 -30.99 -1.12 -27.87
C SER A 754 -31.72 -0.36 -26.76
N ILE A 755 -32.45 -1.07 -25.89
CA ILE A 755 -33.15 -0.49 -24.74
C ILE A 755 -32.13 0.06 -23.74
N LEU A 756 -31.06 -0.69 -23.44
CA LEU A 756 -29.99 -0.22 -22.56
C LEU A 756 -29.18 0.91 -23.19
N GLU A 757 -28.89 0.87 -24.49
CA GLU A 757 -28.19 1.97 -25.17
C GLU A 757 -29.01 3.26 -25.10
N ARG A 758 -30.32 3.16 -25.35
CA ARG A 758 -31.26 4.28 -25.19
C ARG A 758 -31.34 4.74 -23.74
N GLY A 759 -31.28 3.81 -22.78
CA GLY A 759 -31.17 4.10 -21.35
C GLY A 759 -29.90 4.89 -21.01
N ARG A 760 -28.75 4.50 -21.56
CA ARG A 760 -27.45 5.19 -21.39
C ARG A 760 -27.45 6.58 -22.01
N LEU A 761 -28.08 6.74 -23.17
CA LEU A 761 -28.20 8.05 -23.83
C LEU A 761 -29.07 9.01 -23.01
N LYS A 762 -30.18 8.50 -22.44
CA LYS A 762 -31.08 9.30 -21.61
C LYS A 762 -30.52 9.61 -20.23
N ASN A 763 -29.80 8.66 -19.62
CA ASN A 763 -29.15 8.80 -18.32
C ASN A 763 -27.63 8.60 -18.48
N PRO A 764 -26.92 9.63 -18.98
CA PRO A 764 -25.47 9.55 -19.09
C PRO A 764 -24.82 9.40 -17.70
N LYS A 765 -23.67 8.73 -17.63
CA LYS A 765 -22.82 8.59 -16.42
C LYS A 765 -23.40 7.76 -15.27
N THR A 766 -24.32 6.83 -15.54
CA THR A 766 -24.84 5.93 -14.49
C THR A 766 -24.19 4.55 -14.52
N ALA A 767 -23.50 4.19 -13.43
CA ALA A 767 -22.82 2.90 -13.25
C ALA A 767 -23.74 1.66 -13.36
N ARG A 768 -24.94 1.70 -12.77
CA ARG A 768 -25.90 0.58 -12.76
C ARG A 768 -26.38 0.15 -14.15
N LEU A 769 -26.55 1.09 -15.07
CA LEU A 769 -26.94 0.78 -16.45
C LEU A 769 -25.79 0.15 -17.23
N TRP A 770 -24.57 0.64 -16.99
CA TRP A 770 -23.35 0.06 -17.55
C TRP A 770 -23.15 -1.38 -17.07
N LEU A 771 -23.37 -1.62 -15.77
CA LEU A 771 -23.29 -2.96 -15.18
C LEU A 771 -24.23 -3.97 -15.82
N GLU A 772 -25.51 -3.62 -15.97
CA GLU A 772 -26.47 -4.53 -16.58
C GLU A 772 -26.17 -4.77 -18.06
N ALA A 773 -25.69 -3.76 -18.79
CA ALA A 773 -25.23 -3.97 -20.16
C ALA A 773 -24.06 -4.98 -20.21
N ILE A 774 -23.07 -4.84 -19.34
CA ILE A 774 -21.91 -5.75 -19.26
C ILE A 774 -22.37 -7.17 -18.88
N ARG A 775 -23.31 -7.31 -17.95
CA ARG A 775 -23.85 -8.60 -17.51
C ARG A 775 -24.65 -9.31 -18.60
N ILE A 776 -25.43 -8.58 -19.38
CA ILE A 776 -26.14 -9.15 -20.53
C ILE A 776 -25.14 -9.68 -21.57
N GLU A 777 -24.09 -8.93 -21.88
CA GLU A 777 -23.04 -9.41 -22.79
C GLU A 777 -22.29 -10.63 -22.25
N LEU A 778 -22.08 -10.68 -20.93
CA LEU A 778 -21.49 -11.84 -20.27
C LEU A 778 -22.38 -13.08 -20.35
N ARG A 779 -23.68 -12.94 -20.10
CA ARG A 779 -24.65 -14.03 -20.20
C ARG A 779 -24.79 -14.52 -21.65
N ALA A 780 -24.65 -13.61 -22.62
CA ALA A 780 -24.59 -13.94 -24.04
C ALA A 780 -23.27 -14.58 -24.47
N GLY A 781 -22.26 -14.66 -23.59
CA GLY A 781 -20.96 -15.28 -23.85
C GLY A 781 -19.95 -14.39 -24.59
N LEU A 782 -20.29 -13.13 -24.88
CA LEU A 782 -19.46 -12.20 -25.66
C LEU A 782 -18.50 -11.41 -24.76
N LYS A 783 -17.51 -12.10 -24.21
CA LYS A 783 -16.56 -11.55 -23.23
C LYS A 783 -15.74 -10.35 -23.76
N GLU A 784 -15.36 -10.37 -25.04
CA GLU A 784 -14.58 -9.28 -25.65
C GLU A 784 -15.37 -7.97 -25.72
N ILE A 785 -16.65 -8.06 -26.10
CA ILE A 785 -17.54 -6.89 -26.16
C ILE A 785 -17.81 -6.37 -24.74
N ALA A 786 -17.99 -7.28 -23.77
CA ALA A 786 -18.13 -6.93 -22.36
C ALA A 786 -16.89 -6.19 -21.81
N ASN A 787 -15.68 -6.64 -22.15
CA ASN A 787 -14.43 -5.96 -21.76
C ASN A 787 -14.31 -4.56 -22.39
N ASN A 788 -14.64 -4.42 -23.67
CA ASN A 788 -14.64 -3.12 -24.35
C ASN A 788 -15.69 -2.17 -23.76
N LEU A 789 -16.89 -2.67 -23.43
CA LEU A 789 -17.93 -1.90 -22.75
C LEU A 789 -17.50 -1.52 -21.33
N MET A 790 -16.81 -2.41 -20.61
CA MET A 790 -16.28 -2.11 -19.28
C MET A 790 -15.20 -1.02 -19.34
N ALA A 791 -14.30 -1.07 -20.32
CA ALA A 791 -13.31 -0.02 -20.51
C ALA A 791 -13.97 1.35 -20.77
N ARG A 792 -15.02 1.40 -21.59
CA ARG A 792 -15.82 2.63 -21.80
C ARG A 792 -16.54 3.08 -20.54
N ALA A 793 -17.12 2.14 -19.79
CA ALA A 793 -17.81 2.44 -18.53
C ALA A 793 -16.86 3.06 -17.49
N LEU A 794 -15.63 2.54 -17.37
CA LEU A 794 -14.61 3.07 -16.46
C LEU A 794 -14.03 4.42 -16.92
N GLN A 795 -14.05 4.72 -18.23
CA GLN A 795 -13.69 6.05 -18.73
C GLN A 795 -14.73 7.10 -18.37
N GLU A 796 -16.02 6.77 -18.49
CA GLU A 796 -17.10 7.68 -18.14
C GLU A 796 -17.30 7.83 -16.63
N CYS A 797 -17.11 6.73 -15.88
CA CYS A 797 -17.36 6.63 -14.45
C CYS A 797 -16.18 5.96 -13.73
N PRO A 798 -15.06 6.67 -13.50
CA PRO A 798 -13.88 6.12 -12.84
C PRO A 798 -14.08 5.86 -11.34
N ASP A 799 -15.04 6.53 -10.69
CA ASP A 799 -15.22 6.47 -9.22
C ASP A 799 -16.36 5.51 -8.81
N ALA A 800 -16.95 4.80 -9.77
CA ALA A 800 -18.07 3.91 -9.52
C ALA A 800 -17.60 2.53 -9.06
N GLY A 801 -17.68 2.28 -7.75
CA GLY A 801 -17.19 1.01 -7.19
C GLY A 801 -17.99 -0.24 -7.58
N GLU A 802 -19.27 -0.12 -7.94
CA GLU A 802 -20.04 -1.24 -8.50
C GLU A 802 -19.43 -1.76 -9.83
N LEU A 803 -18.93 -0.85 -10.71
CA LEU A 803 -18.26 -1.22 -11.96
C LEU A 803 -16.89 -1.86 -11.70
N TRP A 804 -16.12 -1.29 -10.79
CA TRP A 804 -14.82 -1.85 -10.43
C TRP A 804 -14.94 -3.27 -9.84
N ALA A 805 -15.96 -3.52 -9.02
CA ALA A 805 -16.23 -4.84 -8.47
C ALA A 805 -16.40 -5.91 -9.57
N GLU A 806 -17.22 -5.63 -10.58
CA GLU A 806 -17.39 -6.55 -11.72
C GLU A 806 -16.14 -6.61 -12.61
N SER A 807 -15.39 -5.51 -12.73
CA SER A 807 -14.14 -5.50 -13.51
C SER A 807 -13.11 -6.47 -12.94
N ILE A 808 -13.05 -6.63 -11.61
CA ILE A 808 -12.15 -7.56 -10.95
C ILE A 808 -12.52 -9.02 -11.30
N PHE A 809 -13.81 -9.34 -11.44
CA PHE A 809 -14.25 -10.71 -11.77
C PHE A 809 -14.12 -11.04 -13.26
N MET A 810 -14.29 -10.04 -14.12
CA MET A 810 -14.09 -10.14 -15.57
C MET A 810 -12.67 -10.52 -15.96
N GLU A 811 -11.69 -9.95 -15.24
CA GLU A 811 -10.27 -10.20 -15.50
C GLU A 811 -9.87 -11.64 -15.14
N SER A 812 -8.81 -12.11 -15.82
CA SER A 812 -8.23 -13.43 -15.55
C SER A 812 -7.71 -13.54 -14.11
N LYS A 813 -7.77 -14.74 -13.51
CA LYS A 813 -7.42 -14.97 -12.08
C LYS A 813 -6.11 -14.30 -11.63
N PRO A 814 -4.98 -14.36 -12.38
CA PRO A 814 -3.74 -13.70 -11.98
C PRO A 814 -3.80 -12.16 -12.01
N GLN A 815 -4.54 -11.59 -12.96
CA GLN A 815 -4.65 -10.14 -13.16
C GLN A 815 -5.65 -9.48 -12.19
N ARG A 816 -6.52 -10.27 -11.55
CA ARG A 816 -7.48 -9.76 -10.55
C ARG A 816 -6.80 -9.00 -9.41
N LYS A 817 -5.62 -9.45 -8.99
CA LYS A 817 -4.88 -8.83 -7.88
C LYS A 817 -4.44 -7.41 -8.24
N THR A 818 -3.85 -7.19 -9.41
CA THR A 818 -3.43 -5.84 -9.84
C THR A 818 -4.64 -4.95 -10.07
N LYS A 819 -5.69 -5.47 -10.72
CA LYS A 819 -6.94 -4.74 -10.95
C LYS A 819 -7.63 -4.33 -9.65
N SER A 820 -7.60 -5.18 -8.63
CA SER A 820 -8.15 -4.87 -7.31
C SER A 820 -7.39 -3.76 -6.59
N VAL A 821 -6.07 -3.66 -6.80
CA VAL A 821 -5.26 -2.56 -6.26
C VAL A 821 -5.57 -1.26 -6.99
N ASP A 822 -5.74 -1.31 -8.32
CA ASP A 822 -6.16 -0.14 -9.11
C ASP A 822 -7.56 0.33 -8.68
N ALA A 823 -8.49 -0.60 -8.47
CA ALA A 823 -9.82 -0.32 -7.98
C ALA A 823 -9.81 0.33 -6.61
N LEU A 824 -8.98 -0.16 -5.68
CA LEU A 824 -8.80 0.46 -4.37
C LEU A 824 -8.22 1.87 -4.51
N LYS A 825 -7.16 2.08 -5.30
CA LYS A 825 -6.56 3.41 -5.51
C LYS A 825 -7.55 4.44 -6.07
N LYS A 826 -8.53 3.99 -6.86
CA LYS A 826 -9.58 4.87 -7.41
C LYS A 826 -10.75 5.04 -6.44
N CYS A 827 -11.15 3.99 -5.74
CA CYS A 827 -12.33 3.92 -4.89
C CYS A 827 -11.97 3.29 -3.53
N GLU A 828 -11.19 3.99 -2.70
CA GLU A 828 -10.64 3.42 -1.45
C GLU A 828 -11.71 3.09 -0.39
N HIS A 829 -12.85 3.79 -0.43
CA HIS A 829 -13.91 3.69 0.57
C HIS A 829 -15.24 3.15 0.02
N ASP A 830 -15.25 2.53 -1.17
CA ASP A 830 -16.48 1.94 -1.68
C ASP A 830 -16.71 0.50 -1.16
N PRO A 831 -17.88 0.21 -0.57
CA PRO A 831 -18.21 -1.12 -0.04
C PRO A 831 -18.18 -2.25 -1.08
N HIS A 832 -18.55 -1.97 -2.33
CA HIS A 832 -18.61 -3.01 -3.37
C HIS A 832 -17.21 -3.44 -3.82
N VAL A 833 -16.27 -2.50 -3.91
CA VAL A 833 -14.86 -2.79 -4.21
C VAL A 833 -14.23 -3.61 -3.09
N LEU A 834 -14.42 -3.19 -1.83
CA LEU A 834 -13.93 -3.92 -0.67
C LEU A 834 -14.54 -5.34 -0.62
N LEU A 835 -15.81 -5.50 -0.98
CA LEU A 835 -16.48 -6.79 -1.07
C LEU A 835 -15.88 -7.65 -2.18
N ALA A 836 -15.56 -7.08 -3.34
CA ALA A 836 -14.89 -7.77 -4.43
C ALA A 836 -13.48 -8.23 -4.04
N VAL A 837 -12.72 -7.40 -3.31
CA VAL A 837 -11.41 -7.78 -2.75
C VAL A 837 -11.54 -8.90 -1.71
N SER A 838 -12.57 -8.85 -0.86
CA SER A 838 -12.85 -9.90 0.13
C SER A 838 -13.15 -11.24 -0.56
N LYS A 839 -13.97 -11.22 -1.61
CA LYS A 839 -14.25 -12.38 -2.48
C LYS A 839 -13.00 -12.88 -3.22
N LEU A 840 -12.10 -11.98 -3.64
CA LEU A 840 -10.83 -12.35 -4.26
C LEU A 840 -9.95 -13.11 -3.27
N PHE A 841 -9.78 -12.61 -2.04
CA PHE A 841 -9.02 -13.31 -1.01
C PHE A 841 -9.65 -14.64 -0.61
N TRP A 842 -10.98 -14.74 -0.69
CA TRP A 842 -11.67 -16.00 -0.51
C TRP A 842 -11.36 -17.00 -1.64
N SER A 843 -11.36 -16.56 -2.91
CA SER A 843 -10.95 -17.38 -4.06
C SER A 843 -9.47 -17.81 -3.99
N GLU A 844 -8.60 -16.98 -3.40
CA GLU A 844 -7.18 -17.31 -3.14
C GLU A 844 -6.95 -18.14 -1.86
N HIS A 845 -8.01 -18.51 -1.12
CA HIS A 845 -7.96 -19.26 0.14
C HIS A 845 -7.17 -18.59 1.29
N LYS A 846 -7.04 -17.26 1.29
CA LYS A 846 -6.34 -16.51 2.36
C LYS A 846 -7.32 -16.11 3.47
N MET A 847 -7.65 -17.05 4.35
CA MET A 847 -8.74 -16.92 5.34
C MET A 847 -8.63 -15.73 6.28
N GLN A 848 -7.47 -15.53 6.92
CA GLN A 848 -7.31 -14.45 7.91
C GLN A 848 -7.45 -13.07 7.27
N LYS A 849 -6.79 -12.87 6.12
CA LYS A 849 -6.91 -11.63 5.36
C LYS A 849 -8.35 -11.42 4.89
N CYS A 850 -9.00 -12.46 4.38
CA CYS A 850 -10.39 -12.39 3.95
C CYS A 850 -11.32 -11.90 5.07
N ARG A 851 -11.16 -12.42 6.29
CA ARG A 851 -11.91 -11.99 7.48
C ARG A 851 -11.66 -10.51 7.84
N ASP A 852 -10.41 -10.07 7.80
CA ASP A 852 -10.07 -8.66 8.08
C ASP A 852 -10.71 -7.71 7.05
N TRP A 853 -10.72 -8.11 5.78
CA TRP A 853 -11.36 -7.34 4.70
C TRP A 853 -12.89 -7.37 4.80
N PHE A 854 -13.52 -8.48 5.21
CA PHE A 854 -14.96 -8.51 5.48
C PHE A 854 -15.36 -7.67 6.71
N ASN A 855 -14.57 -7.67 7.77
CA ASN A 855 -14.81 -6.75 8.90
C ASN A 855 -14.65 -5.29 8.47
N ARG A 856 -13.71 -5.00 7.55
CA ARG A 856 -13.55 -3.67 6.97
C ARG A 856 -14.74 -3.29 6.07
N THR A 857 -15.24 -4.18 5.21
CA THR A 857 -16.41 -3.88 4.34
C THR A 857 -17.63 -3.50 5.17
N VAL A 858 -17.93 -4.33 6.16
CA VAL A 858 -19.07 -4.17 7.06
C VAL A 858 -18.99 -2.90 7.89
N LYS A 859 -17.78 -2.47 8.27
CA LYS A 859 -17.58 -1.24 9.06
C LYS A 859 -17.79 0.03 8.22
N ILE A 860 -17.43 0.00 6.93
CA ILE A 860 -17.58 1.15 6.04
C ILE A 860 -19.06 1.38 5.70
N ASP A 861 -19.78 0.33 5.31
CA ASP A 861 -21.22 0.42 5.08
C ASP A 861 -21.97 -0.81 5.62
N PRO A 862 -22.58 -0.65 6.82
CA PRO A 862 -23.45 -1.67 7.38
C PRO A 862 -24.77 -1.88 6.62
N ASP A 863 -25.17 -0.98 5.70
CA ASP A 863 -26.47 -1.05 5.01
C ASP A 863 -26.44 -1.96 3.76
N LEU A 864 -25.25 -2.36 3.31
CA LEU A 864 -25.06 -3.23 2.16
C LEU A 864 -25.27 -4.71 2.53
N GLY A 865 -26.44 -5.25 2.19
CA GLY A 865 -26.88 -6.60 2.51
C GLY A 865 -26.09 -7.72 1.83
N ASP A 866 -25.55 -7.48 0.63
CA ASP A 866 -24.70 -8.47 -0.05
C ASP A 866 -23.40 -8.72 0.74
N ALA A 867 -22.81 -7.68 1.37
CA ALA A 867 -21.60 -7.85 2.18
C ALA A 867 -21.86 -8.79 3.37
N TRP A 868 -22.99 -8.60 4.07
CA TRP A 868 -23.41 -9.49 5.15
C TRP A 868 -23.68 -10.92 4.68
N ALA A 869 -24.31 -11.08 3.51
CA ALA A 869 -24.61 -12.40 2.97
C ALA A 869 -23.34 -13.18 2.59
N TYR A 870 -22.37 -12.53 1.94
CA TYR A 870 -21.07 -13.15 1.65
C TYR A 870 -20.25 -13.40 2.92
N PHE A 871 -20.31 -12.49 3.90
CA PHE A 871 -19.58 -12.66 5.16
C PHE A 871 -20.13 -13.83 5.99
N TYR A 872 -21.46 -13.93 6.12
CA TYR A 872 -22.08 -15.07 6.81
C TYR A 872 -21.81 -16.39 6.08
N LYS A 873 -21.86 -16.40 4.74
CA LYS A 873 -21.50 -17.59 3.96
C LYS A 873 -20.04 -18.01 4.15
N PHE A 874 -19.13 -17.05 4.28
CA PHE A 874 -17.73 -17.31 4.57
C PHE A 874 -17.55 -17.93 5.97
N GLU A 875 -18.20 -17.37 6.99
CA GLU A 875 -18.12 -17.90 8.36
C GLU A 875 -18.85 -19.25 8.55
N LEU A 876 -19.86 -19.57 7.72
CA LEU A 876 -20.45 -20.91 7.69
C LEU A 876 -19.48 -21.99 7.19
N LEU A 877 -18.55 -21.64 6.30
CA LEU A 877 -17.62 -22.58 5.70
C LEU A 877 -16.29 -22.67 6.48
N HIS A 878 -15.85 -21.56 7.07
CA HIS A 878 -14.50 -21.43 7.65
C HIS A 878 -14.49 -20.92 9.11
N GLY A 879 -15.65 -20.63 9.70
CA GLY A 879 -15.77 -19.96 11.01
C GLY A 879 -16.33 -20.84 12.12
N ASN A 880 -16.12 -20.39 13.35
CA ASN A 880 -16.70 -21.00 14.56
C ASN A 880 -18.18 -20.55 14.74
N GLU A 881 -19.00 -21.34 15.44
CA GLU A 881 -20.42 -21.00 15.70
C GLU A 881 -20.61 -19.65 16.40
N GLN A 882 -19.67 -19.26 17.28
CA GLN A 882 -19.68 -17.96 17.95
C GLN A 882 -19.53 -16.79 16.96
N GLN A 883 -18.67 -16.95 15.93
CA GLN A 883 -18.45 -15.92 14.91
C GLN A 883 -19.68 -15.80 14.00
N GLN A 884 -20.33 -16.91 13.68
CA GLN A 884 -21.57 -16.91 12.90
C GLN A 884 -22.68 -16.12 13.62
N ASN A 885 -22.82 -16.34 14.92
CA ASN A 885 -23.78 -15.59 15.75
C ASN A 885 -23.43 -14.10 15.81
N GLU A 886 -22.15 -13.76 15.93
CA GLU A 886 -21.69 -12.37 15.92
C GLU A 886 -22.02 -11.66 14.60
N VAL A 887 -21.80 -12.31 13.45
CA VAL A 887 -22.18 -11.74 12.14
C VAL A 887 -23.69 -11.54 12.05
N LEU A 888 -24.47 -12.50 12.56
CA LEU A 888 -25.92 -12.43 12.53
C LEU A 888 -26.45 -11.30 13.42
N GLU A 889 -25.92 -11.15 14.64
CA GLU A 889 -26.28 -10.07 15.57
C GLU A 889 -25.97 -8.69 14.97
N ARG A 890 -24.77 -8.53 14.38
CA ARG A 890 -24.40 -7.26 13.75
C ARG A 890 -25.25 -6.97 12.51
N CYS A 891 -25.63 -7.98 11.73
CA CYS A 891 -26.53 -7.81 10.60
C CYS A 891 -27.94 -7.39 11.05
N VAL A 892 -28.46 -7.99 12.13
CA VAL A 892 -29.75 -7.60 12.72
C VAL A 892 -29.70 -6.16 13.25
N ALA A 893 -28.59 -5.76 13.87
CA ALA A 893 -28.40 -4.39 14.34
C ALA A 893 -28.39 -3.36 13.19
N ALA A 894 -27.78 -3.71 12.05
CA ALA A 894 -27.63 -2.84 10.90
C ALA A 894 -28.89 -2.72 10.01
N GLU A 895 -29.78 -3.73 9.99
CA GLU A 895 -30.97 -3.79 9.11
C GLU A 895 -30.68 -3.39 7.63
N PRO A 896 -29.84 -4.15 6.90
CA PRO A 896 -29.42 -3.77 5.56
C PRO A 896 -30.58 -3.72 4.56
N LYS A 897 -30.57 -2.72 3.67
CA LYS A 897 -31.59 -2.50 2.63
C LYS A 897 -31.03 -2.49 1.21
N HIS A 898 -29.74 -2.20 1.06
CA HIS A 898 -29.08 -2.11 -0.23
C HIS A 898 -28.34 -3.42 -0.57
N GLY A 899 -27.94 -3.59 -1.83
CA GLY A 899 -27.39 -4.84 -2.34
C GLY A 899 -28.34 -5.51 -3.32
N GLU A 900 -27.80 -6.04 -4.40
CA GLU A 900 -28.56 -6.61 -5.50
C GLU A 900 -29.10 -8.00 -5.15
N GLY A 901 -28.26 -8.84 -4.53
CA GLY A 901 -28.67 -10.16 -4.05
C GLY A 901 -29.71 -10.03 -2.93
N TRP A 902 -29.45 -9.13 -1.98
CA TRP A 902 -30.39 -8.79 -0.92
C TRP A 902 -31.71 -8.23 -1.46
N CYS A 903 -31.65 -7.30 -2.41
CA CYS A 903 -32.85 -6.74 -3.05
C CYS A 903 -33.63 -7.79 -3.84
N ARG A 904 -32.97 -8.73 -4.51
CA ARG A 904 -33.64 -9.78 -5.28
C ARG A 904 -34.49 -10.66 -4.36
N VAL A 905 -33.89 -11.15 -3.26
CA VAL A 905 -34.59 -11.99 -2.28
C VAL A 905 -35.67 -11.23 -1.52
N SER A 906 -35.39 -10.01 -1.06
CA SER A 906 -36.38 -9.19 -0.32
C SER A 906 -37.54 -8.68 -1.19
N LYS A 907 -37.35 -8.61 -2.51
CA LYS A 907 -38.42 -8.27 -3.46
C LYS A 907 -39.21 -9.49 -3.92
N HIS A 908 -38.70 -10.71 -3.76
CA HIS A 908 -39.50 -11.90 -4.00
C HIS A 908 -40.68 -11.94 -3.04
N ILE A 909 -41.88 -12.02 -3.62
CA ILE A 909 -43.15 -11.83 -2.89
C ILE A 909 -43.34 -12.84 -1.75
N LYS A 910 -42.92 -14.10 -1.96
CA LYS A 910 -42.98 -15.18 -0.96
C LYS A 910 -42.12 -14.91 0.27
N ASN A 911 -41.05 -14.14 0.12
CA ASN A 911 -40.07 -13.86 1.17
C ASN A 911 -40.25 -12.45 1.77
N TRP A 912 -41.31 -11.74 1.39
CA TRP A 912 -41.53 -10.34 1.77
C TRP A 912 -41.76 -10.15 3.29
N CYS A 913 -42.42 -11.11 3.94
CA CYS A 913 -42.72 -11.06 5.36
C CYS A 913 -41.62 -11.69 6.24
N TYR A 914 -40.52 -12.17 5.64
CA TYR A 914 -39.42 -12.76 6.39
C TYR A 914 -38.65 -11.71 7.16
N LYS A 915 -38.20 -12.09 8.36
CA LYS A 915 -37.35 -11.22 9.19
C LYS A 915 -35.95 -11.14 8.58
N THR A 916 -35.18 -10.10 8.91
CA THR A 916 -33.79 -9.91 8.49
C THR A 916 -32.90 -11.18 8.56
N PRO A 917 -32.91 -12.00 9.63
CA PRO A 917 -32.10 -13.22 9.68
C PRO A 917 -32.56 -14.32 8.70
N GLU A 918 -33.86 -14.39 8.40
CA GLU A 918 -34.42 -15.34 7.44
C GLU A 918 -34.11 -14.91 6.01
N ILE A 919 -34.16 -13.61 5.73
CA ILE A 919 -33.72 -13.03 4.46
C ILE A 919 -32.23 -13.34 4.25
N LEU A 920 -31.39 -13.13 5.26
CA LEU A 920 -29.96 -13.43 5.16
C LEU A 920 -29.71 -14.92 4.86
N LYS A 921 -30.38 -15.84 5.57
CA LYS A 921 -30.29 -17.28 5.29
C LYS A 921 -30.81 -17.65 3.89
N ALA A 922 -31.85 -16.98 3.40
CA ALA A 922 -32.37 -17.20 2.06
C ALA A 922 -31.39 -16.69 0.98
N VAL A 923 -30.80 -15.51 1.16
CA VAL A 923 -29.77 -14.98 0.25
C VAL A 923 -28.55 -15.90 0.22
N VAL A 924 -28.10 -16.41 1.37
CA VAL A 924 -26.96 -17.32 1.46
C VAL A 924 -27.19 -18.61 0.67
N LYS A 925 -28.42 -19.12 0.61
CA LYS A 925 -28.79 -20.29 -0.21
C LYS A 925 -28.76 -20.01 -1.71
N GLU A 926 -29.12 -18.79 -2.13
CA GLU A 926 -29.11 -18.39 -3.55
C GLU A 926 -27.72 -17.98 -4.05
N LEU A 927 -26.82 -17.56 -3.16
CA LEU A 927 -25.47 -17.14 -3.55
C LEU A 927 -24.64 -18.34 -4.01
N THR A 928 -23.92 -18.18 -5.12
CA THR A 928 -22.88 -19.12 -5.57
C THR A 928 -21.58 -18.89 -4.79
N ILE A 929 -20.75 -19.92 -4.63
CA ILE A 929 -19.41 -19.77 -4.04
C ILE A 929 -18.55 -19.09 -5.11
N PRO A 930 -17.86 -17.97 -4.81
CA PRO A 930 -16.95 -17.36 -5.77
C PRO A 930 -15.78 -18.31 -6.05
N THR A 931 -15.66 -18.79 -7.30
CA THR A 931 -14.59 -19.67 -7.78
C THR A 931 -13.51 -18.95 -8.58
#